data_AF-A0A9W6THW0-F1
#
_entry.id   AF-A0A9W6THW0-F1
#
_cell.length_a   1.000
_cell.length_b   1.000
_cell.length_c   1.000
_cell.angle_alpha   90.00
_cell.angle_beta   90.00
_cell.angle_gamma   90.00
#
_symmetry.space_group_name_H-M   'P 1'
#
loop_
_entity.id
_entity.type
_entity.pdbx_description
1 polymer ?
#
loop_
_entity_poly.entity_id
_entity_poly.type
_entity_poly.pdbx_seq_one_letter_code
_entity_poly.pdbx_strand_id
1 'polypeptide(L)'
;MQVRSMTTDYRDVHVLVTGVSLPACCAPRAAHCPAGPSSSRLLLAKVARVNSRAGLSYVAWKCMSSSVASSRSNASPRQNPLHSQWIPLRHVSIARPASPDANAALGRGPHDSKFETDNPRVELWSAKDGDMGRFTVARQRIRVGERAFQAASFAVVVRQGLAPRRCHWCFAVLRKKALQCGDCEFARYCSRDCLAADATLHDFQCRALRELKRRGASADVGDLETVRLALAVLSMEQFVRNPHALELLTVHRCHQEGKEEVETRSAVDFIINATDRMIDPKRVRLTLERARCNAHPLYIDGVTCVGTGLFPGAAMALNHSCLPNVTPSFDPRTRTLAFHAIAEIPHGHAVECAYIDLLQTRNRRRCLLARGFGFDCICKRCTHEGKDELGSAGEDENDHDETQVIGQLMQIVNAGGSDARQRLDRLKQSCGHVYQRSDEAQFALYTAEMQLARSHSSWVQVVEAAEMLLKIWTRCGLPEYYHTTETLHLQIWLAAKRAGMVEKAQTSAHRVADIRKQPDTGLKGVERALAIRASNVGGLGCSPVYIYGNDANDVKQQGGERTKMALNSYELVRLGYVVFGGQFLLTFDAWDIIMITAAPHRVHHLWNYRVVLFPLRERDGFAAVGDKPIVCRLDDARLDPIPFWDIAAQPVKC
;
A
#
# COMPACT_ATOMS: atom_id res chain seq x y z
N MET A 1 -33.64 -31.32 20.16
CA MET A 1 -34.18 -30.78 18.90
C MET A 1 -34.62 -29.35 19.22
N GLN A 2 -33.86 -28.33 18.82
CA GLN A 2 -34.27 -26.94 18.97
C GLN A 2 -33.87 -26.20 17.69
N VAL A 3 -34.80 -26.18 16.74
CA VAL A 3 -34.77 -25.21 15.65
C VAL A 3 -35.25 -23.91 16.28
N ARG A 4 -34.34 -22.97 16.57
CA ARG A 4 -34.77 -21.61 16.94
C ARG A 4 -35.37 -20.96 15.68
N SER A 5 -36.69 -21.03 15.58
CA SER A 5 -37.47 -20.17 14.70
C SER A 5 -37.37 -18.74 15.24
N MET A 6 -36.47 -17.93 14.69
CA MET A 6 -36.61 -16.48 14.81
C MET A 6 -37.72 -16.02 13.85
N THR A 7 -38.96 -16.15 14.30
CA THR A 7 -40.11 -15.51 13.68
C THR A 7 -40.30 -14.12 14.28
N THR A 8 -40.47 -13.13 13.41
CA THR A 8 -40.88 -11.71 13.60
C THR A 8 -39.78 -10.63 13.54
N ASP A 9 -39.40 -10.22 12.31
CA ASP A 9 -39.58 -8.86 11.75
C ASP A 9 -38.92 -8.80 10.34
N TYR A 10 -39.57 -8.15 9.37
CA TYR A 10 -39.14 -8.06 7.96
C TYR A 10 -38.06 -6.98 7.76
N ARG A 11 -36.90 -7.10 8.41
CA ARG A 11 -35.80 -6.16 8.18
C ARG A 11 -34.67 -6.86 7.45
N ASP A 12 -34.45 -6.48 6.19
CA ASP A 12 -33.24 -6.83 5.45
C ASP A 12 -32.02 -6.39 6.29
N VAL A 13 -31.06 -7.28 6.53
CA VAL A 13 -29.82 -7.00 7.27
C VAL A 13 -28.62 -7.06 6.34
N HIS A 14 -27.55 -6.36 6.69
CA HIS A 14 -26.29 -6.50 5.96
C HIS A 14 -25.57 -7.77 6.43
N VAL A 15 -25.19 -8.62 5.48
CA VAL A 15 -24.49 -9.87 5.73
C VAL A 15 -23.25 -9.91 4.86
N LEU A 16 -22.08 -10.00 5.49
CA LEU A 16 -20.83 -10.29 4.81
C LEU A 16 -20.76 -11.80 4.56
N VAL A 17 -20.61 -12.20 3.30
CA VAL A 17 -20.34 -13.57 2.89
C VAL A 17 -18.91 -13.63 2.37
N THR A 18 -18.08 -14.51 2.94
CA THR A 18 -16.65 -14.61 2.63
C THR A 18 -16.33 -15.98 2.05
N GLY A 19 -15.50 -16.06 1.01
CA GLY A 19 -14.92 -17.35 0.55
C GLY A 19 -15.90 -18.32 -0.13
N VAL A 20 -17.14 -17.90 -0.39
CA VAL A 20 -18.18 -18.75 -0.98
C VAL A 20 -18.61 -18.21 -2.34
N SER A 21 -18.70 -19.11 -3.32
CA SER A 21 -19.19 -18.78 -4.66
C SER A 21 -20.70 -18.51 -4.61
N LEU A 22 -21.09 -17.33 -5.10
CA LEU A 22 -22.48 -16.94 -5.32
C LEU A 22 -22.88 -17.22 -6.79
N PRO A 23 -24.19 -17.26 -7.13
CA PRO A 23 -24.66 -17.45 -8.50
C PRO A 23 -24.06 -16.45 -9.49
N ALA A 24 -23.93 -16.84 -10.76
CA ALA A 24 -23.24 -16.06 -11.79
C ALA A 24 -23.86 -14.68 -12.07
N CYS A 25 -25.17 -14.47 -11.84
CA CYS A 25 -25.80 -13.14 -11.91
C CYS A 25 -25.38 -12.22 -10.74
N CYS A 26 -24.95 -12.83 -9.63
CA CYS A 26 -24.43 -12.15 -8.46
C CYS A 26 -22.90 -12.01 -8.54
N ALA A 27 -22.19 -12.87 -9.27
CA ALA A 27 -20.76 -12.72 -9.51
C ALA A 27 -20.51 -11.84 -10.74
N PRO A 28 -19.67 -10.79 -10.67
CA PRO A 28 -19.29 -10.04 -11.87
C PRO A 28 -18.76 -10.99 -12.95
N ARG A 29 -19.23 -10.83 -14.20
CA ARG A 29 -18.55 -11.42 -15.36
C ARG A 29 -17.16 -10.79 -15.46
N ALA A 30 -16.13 -11.50 -15.04
CA ALA A 30 -14.75 -11.10 -15.30
C ALA A 30 -14.49 -11.22 -16.79
N ALA A 31 -14.62 -10.11 -17.53
CA ALA A 31 -13.97 -10.00 -18.83
C ALA A 31 -12.47 -9.90 -18.55
N HIS A 32 -11.77 -11.05 -18.64
CA HIS A 32 -10.30 -11.15 -18.73
C HIS A 32 -9.50 -10.99 -17.43
N CYS A 33 -9.87 -11.67 -16.34
CA CYS A 33 -8.97 -11.82 -15.19
C CYS A 33 -9.02 -13.24 -14.61
N PRO A 34 -7.93 -14.03 -14.68
CA PRO A 34 -7.90 -15.40 -14.18
C PRO A 34 -8.06 -15.52 -12.65
N ALA A 35 -7.83 -14.44 -11.89
CA ALA A 35 -7.96 -14.42 -10.42
C ALA A 35 -9.42 -14.32 -9.91
N GLY A 36 -10.36 -13.89 -10.76
CA GLY A 36 -11.76 -13.64 -10.35
C GLY A 36 -11.91 -12.51 -9.30
N PRO A 37 -13.13 -11.99 -9.09
CA PRO A 37 -13.39 -10.94 -8.09
C PRO A 37 -13.18 -11.44 -6.65
N SER A 38 -12.94 -10.50 -5.71
CA SER A 38 -12.83 -10.80 -4.27
C SER A 38 -13.99 -11.67 -3.80
N SER A 39 -13.66 -12.60 -2.91
CA SER A 39 -14.59 -13.60 -2.40
C SER A 39 -15.49 -13.10 -1.27
N SER A 40 -15.26 -11.88 -0.81
CA SER A 40 -15.93 -11.30 0.34
C SER A 40 -16.89 -10.21 -0.12
N ARG A 41 -18.17 -10.41 0.17
CA ARG A 41 -19.22 -9.53 -0.34
C ARG A 41 -20.25 -9.22 0.71
N LEU A 42 -20.56 -7.93 0.82
CA LEU A 42 -21.66 -7.44 1.62
C LEU A 42 -22.96 -7.54 0.82
N LEU A 43 -23.92 -8.28 1.37
CA LEU A 43 -25.24 -8.50 0.80
C LEU A 43 -26.30 -7.86 1.69
N LEU A 44 -27.32 -7.28 1.07
CA LEU A 44 -28.58 -7.02 1.75
C LEU A 44 -29.38 -8.33 1.74
N ALA A 45 -29.40 -9.01 2.88
CA ALA A 45 -29.81 -10.41 2.98
C ALA A 45 -30.58 -10.70 4.27
N LYS A 46 -31.15 -11.90 4.33
CA LYS A 46 -31.79 -12.49 5.50
C LYS A 46 -31.15 -13.84 5.80
N VAL A 47 -30.67 -14.03 7.02
CA VAL A 47 -30.31 -15.36 7.53
C VAL A 47 -31.60 -16.02 8.01
N ALA A 48 -32.22 -16.83 7.15
CA ALA A 48 -33.57 -17.34 7.37
C ALA A 48 -33.60 -18.60 8.26
N ARG A 49 -32.54 -19.41 8.26
CA ARG A 49 -32.39 -20.59 9.14
C ARG A 49 -30.92 -20.79 9.51
N VAL A 50 -30.68 -21.28 10.73
CA VAL A 50 -29.35 -21.70 11.19
C VAL A 50 -29.44 -23.14 11.66
N ASN A 51 -28.63 -24.02 11.07
CA ASN A 51 -28.45 -25.39 11.51
C ASN A 51 -27.09 -25.51 12.20
N SER A 52 -27.08 -25.29 13.52
CA SER A 52 -25.85 -25.32 14.32
C SER A 52 -25.17 -26.69 14.34
N ARG A 53 -25.92 -27.79 14.17
CA ARG A 53 -25.34 -29.15 14.13
C ARG A 53 -24.56 -29.40 12.84
N ALA A 54 -25.09 -28.93 11.71
CA ALA A 54 -24.41 -29.04 10.43
C ALA A 54 -23.41 -27.91 10.19
N GLY A 55 -23.38 -26.89 11.05
CA GLY A 55 -22.56 -25.71 10.83
C GLY A 55 -22.96 -24.92 9.57
N LEU A 56 -24.26 -24.91 9.21
CA LEU A 56 -24.77 -24.22 8.00
C LEU A 56 -25.84 -23.15 8.31
N SER A 57 -25.80 -22.04 7.57
CA SER A 57 -26.75 -20.93 7.59
C SER A 57 -27.44 -20.83 6.23
N TYR A 58 -28.77 -20.82 6.22
CA TYR A 58 -29.55 -20.58 5.02
C TYR A 58 -29.75 -19.08 4.82
N VAL A 59 -29.05 -18.52 3.84
CA VAL A 59 -29.03 -17.08 3.55
C VAL A 59 -29.84 -16.82 2.29
N ALA A 60 -30.75 -15.85 2.33
CA ALA A 60 -31.54 -15.40 1.18
C ALA A 60 -31.29 -13.90 0.93
N TRP A 61 -31.10 -13.49 -0.32
CA TRP A 61 -30.78 -12.10 -0.67
C TRP A 61 -31.37 -11.71 -2.03
N LYS A 62 -31.59 -10.40 -2.22
CA LYS A 62 -32.06 -9.85 -3.49
C LYS A 62 -30.88 -9.73 -4.46
N CYS A 63 -31.07 -10.16 -5.71
CA CYS A 63 -30.04 -10.02 -6.72
C CYS A 63 -29.75 -8.53 -7.00
N MET A 64 -28.47 -8.19 -7.14
CA MET A 64 -28.04 -6.82 -7.44
C MET A 64 -27.92 -6.53 -8.96
N SER A 65 -28.04 -7.54 -9.83
CA SER A 65 -28.06 -7.30 -11.27
C SER A 65 -29.43 -6.74 -11.67
N SER A 66 -29.51 -5.45 -11.98
CA SER A 66 -30.60 -4.92 -12.80
C SER A 66 -30.59 -5.70 -14.12
N SER A 67 -31.64 -6.44 -14.41
CA SER A 67 -31.74 -7.32 -15.57
C SER A 67 -31.34 -6.60 -16.85
N VAL A 68 -30.48 -7.25 -17.65
CA VAL A 68 -30.27 -6.96 -19.07
C VAL A 68 -31.64 -6.77 -19.72
N ALA A 69 -31.91 -5.55 -20.20
CA ALA A 69 -33.10 -5.27 -20.99
C ALA A 69 -32.99 -6.03 -22.31
N SER A 70 -33.76 -7.12 -22.48
CA SER A 70 -34.20 -7.48 -23.82
C SER A 70 -35.45 -6.66 -24.09
N SER A 71 -35.33 -5.74 -25.04
CA SER A 71 -36.43 -4.96 -25.57
C SER A 71 -37.46 -5.90 -26.19
N ARG A 72 -38.56 -6.18 -25.48
CA ARG A 72 -39.90 -6.40 -26.04
C ARG A 72 -40.92 -6.67 -24.92
N SER A 73 -42.01 -5.92 -25.03
CA SER A 73 -43.32 -6.08 -24.36
C SER A 73 -43.51 -5.47 -22.96
N ASN A 74 -44.59 -4.69 -22.87
CA ASN A 74 -45.21 -4.13 -21.68
C ASN A 74 -45.47 -5.24 -20.64
N ALA A 75 -44.69 -5.26 -19.57
CA ALA A 75 -45.02 -6.00 -18.36
C ALA A 75 -44.48 -5.24 -17.14
N SER A 76 -45.26 -5.24 -16.07
CA SER A 76 -45.02 -4.64 -14.74
C SER A 76 -43.56 -4.75 -14.26
N PRO A 77 -43.07 -3.81 -13.41
CA PRO A 77 -41.69 -3.82 -12.94
C PRO A 77 -41.33 -5.18 -12.31
N ARG A 78 -40.54 -5.99 -13.02
CA ARG A 78 -40.14 -7.32 -12.54
C ARG A 78 -39.17 -7.13 -11.38
N GLN A 79 -39.59 -7.58 -10.19
CA GLN A 79 -38.76 -7.59 -8.99
C GLN A 79 -37.45 -8.36 -9.24
N ASN A 80 -36.32 -7.87 -8.72
CA ASN A 80 -35.04 -8.57 -8.84
C ASN A 80 -35.17 -10.01 -8.31
N PRO A 81 -34.57 -11.02 -8.98
CA PRO A 81 -34.68 -12.40 -8.54
C PRO A 81 -34.12 -12.56 -7.12
N LEU A 82 -34.83 -13.32 -6.28
CA LEU A 82 -34.37 -13.67 -4.95
C LEU A 82 -33.47 -14.91 -5.06
N HIS A 83 -32.28 -14.83 -4.50
CA HIS A 83 -31.37 -15.97 -4.37
C HIS A 83 -31.37 -16.49 -2.95
N SER A 84 -31.08 -17.78 -2.80
CA SER A 84 -30.92 -18.41 -1.49
C SER A 84 -29.98 -19.59 -1.56
N GLN A 85 -29.17 -19.79 -0.52
CA GLN A 85 -28.19 -20.88 -0.46
C GLN A 85 -27.86 -21.24 0.99
N TRP A 86 -27.52 -22.51 1.24
CA TRP A 86 -26.87 -22.93 2.48
C TRP A 86 -25.38 -22.61 2.43
N ILE A 87 -24.92 -21.81 3.37
CA ILE A 87 -23.55 -21.30 3.49
C ILE A 87 -23.00 -21.72 4.85
N PRO A 88 -21.76 -22.22 4.97
CA PRO A 88 -21.24 -22.61 6.28
C PRO A 88 -21.16 -21.42 7.24
N LEU A 89 -21.47 -21.62 8.52
CA LEU A 89 -21.64 -20.57 9.53
C LEU A 89 -20.45 -19.61 9.57
N ARG A 90 -19.23 -20.14 9.54
CA ARG A 90 -17.98 -19.35 9.58
C ARG A 90 -17.83 -18.37 8.41
N HIS A 91 -18.53 -18.60 7.29
CA HIS A 91 -18.48 -17.75 6.11
C HIS A 91 -19.56 -16.67 6.08
N VAL A 92 -20.37 -16.55 7.14
CA VAL A 92 -21.50 -15.62 7.23
C VAL A 92 -21.35 -14.75 8.48
N SER A 93 -21.20 -13.44 8.28
CA SER A 93 -21.16 -12.48 9.40
C SER A 93 -22.23 -11.41 9.20
N ILE A 94 -23.08 -11.20 10.20
CA ILE A 94 -23.99 -10.05 10.21
C ILE A 94 -23.13 -8.79 10.41
N ALA A 95 -23.34 -7.79 9.57
CA ALA A 95 -22.54 -6.58 9.56
C ALA A 95 -23.40 -5.33 9.79
N ARG A 96 -22.76 -4.26 10.25
CA ARG A 96 -23.31 -2.91 10.35
C ARG A 96 -22.27 -1.89 9.91
N PRO A 97 -22.67 -0.69 9.46
CA PRO A 97 -21.73 0.41 9.30
C PRO A 97 -20.95 0.58 10.61
N ALA A 98 -19.63 0.75 10.53
CA ALA A 98 -18.83 1.04 11.71
C ALA A 98 -19.26 2.40 12.28
N SER A 99 -19.36 2.55 13.62
CA SER A 99 -19.60 3.88 14.21
C SER A 99 -18.41 4.79 13.88
N PRO A 100 -18.60 6.12 13.75
CA PRO A 100 -17.54 7.04 13.32
C PRO A 100 -16.37 7.23 14.31
N ASP A 101 -16.23 6.40 15.34
CA ASP A 101 -15.23 6.56 16.41
C ASP A 101 -13.79 6.21 15.99
N ALA A 102 -13.59 5.79 14.74
CA ALA A 102 -12.24 5.64 14.17
C ALA A 102 -11.45 6.97 14.20
N ASN A 103 -12.14 8.11 14.09
CA ASN A 103 -11.51 9.43 14.24
C ASN A 103 -11.14 9.72 15.71
N ALA A 104 -12.05 9.49 16.67
CA ALA A 104 -11.78 9.69 18.09
C ALA A 104 -10.56 8.87 18.57
N ALA A 105 -10.42 7.65 18.07
CA ALA A 105 -9.31 6.76 18.38
C ALA A 105 -7.97 7.15 17.78
N LEU A 106 -7.97 7.85 16.65
CA LEU A 106 -6.77 8.41 16.04
C LEU A 106 -6.35 9.73 16.71
N GLY A 107 -7.06 10.18 17.76
CA GLY A 107 -6.89 11.51 18.34
C GLY A 107 -7.29 12.63 17.40
N ARG A 108 -8.08 12.32 16.37
CA ARG A 108 -8.57 13.30 15.42
C ARG A 108 -9.66 14.12 16.10
N GLY A 109 -9.51 15.45 16.07
CA GLY A 109 -10.48 16.36 16.66
C GLY A 109 -11.83 16.26 15.95
N PRO A 110 -12.92 16.81 16.54
CA PRO A 110 -14.24 16.82 15.92
C PRO A 110 -14.31 17.54 14.55
N HIS A 111 -13.25 18.24 14.15
CA HIS A 111 -13.11 18.96 12.88
C HIS A 111 -12.30 18.21 11.81
N ASP A 112 -11.70 17.06 12.14
CA ASP A 112 -10.95 16.27 11.17
C ASP A 112 -11.90 15.46 10.27
N SER A 113 -11.53 15.34 8.99
CA SER A 113 -12.30 14.58 8.01
C SER A 113 -12.48 13.13 8.44
N LYS A 114 -13.71 12.60 8.24
CA LYS A 114 -14.03 11.18 8.48
C LYS A 114 -13.26 10.31 7.49
N PHE A 115 -13.01 9.06 7.87
CA PHE A 115 -12.37 8.08 6.97
C PHE A 115 -13.01 8.07 5.58
N GLU A 116 -14.35 8.10 5.50
CA GLU A 116 -15.12 8.12 4.25
C GLU A 116 -15.03 9.46 3.51
N THR A 117 -14.76 10.56 4.20
CA THR A 117 -14.51 11.88 3.59
C THR A 117 -13.17 11.87 2.88
N ASP A 118 -12.14 11.31 3.52
CA ASP A 118 -10.81 11.13 2.92
C ASP A 118 -10.81 10.05 1.82
N ASN A 119 -11.75 9.09 1.90
CA ASN A 119 -11.80 7.89 1.06
C ASN A 119 -13.20 7.64 0.47
N PRO A 120 -13.67 8.47 -0.48
CA PRO A 120 -15.07 8.46 -0.93
C PRO A 120 -15.50 7.19 -1.68
N ARG A 121 -14.55 6.37 -2.14
CA ARG A 121 -14.82 5.14 -2.90
C ARG A 121 -15.17 3.96 -2.02
N VAL A 122 -14.95 4.06 -0.72
CA VAL A 122 -15.08 2.97 0.24
C VAL A 122 -15.81 3.41 1.50
N GLU A 123 -16.27 2.43 2.27
CA GLU A 123 -16.92 2.66 3.57
C GLU A 123 -16.50 1.57 4.56
N LEU A 124 -16.41 1.96 5.84
CA LEU A 124 -16.01 1.06 6.91
C LEU A 124 -17.23 0.37 7.54
N TRP A 125 -17.11 -0.94 7.70
CA TRP A 125 -18.11 -1.82 8.30
C TRP A 125 -17.52 -2.58 9.47
N SER A 126 -18.40 -3.09 10.33
CA SER A 126 -18.05 -3.95 11.45
C SER A 126 -19.00 -5.15 11.49
N ALA A 127 -18.41 -6.34 11.57
CA ALA A 127 -19.14 -7.56 11.87
C ALA A 127 -19.66 -7.49 13.33
N LYS A 128 -20.93 -7.83 13.54
CA LYS A 128 -21.54 -7.97 14.87
C LYS A 128 -21.10 -9.27 15.56
N ASP A 129 -20.96 -10.32 14.77
CA ASP A 129 -20.65 -11.68 15.22
C ASP A 129 -19.49 -12.25 14.38
N GLY A 130 -18.59 -13.01 15.03
CA GLY A 130 -17.46 -13.70 14.40
C GLY A 130 -16.15 -12.90 14.34
N ASP A 131 -15.14 -13.51 13.71
CA ASP A 131 -13.73 -13.05 13.81
C ASP A 131 -13.34 -11.98 12.77
N MET A 132 -14.26 -11.59 11.87
CA MET A 132 -13.97 -10.65 10.78
C MET A 132 -13.78 -9.19 11.23
N GLY A 133 -14.18 -8.84 12.46
CA GLY A 133 -13.95 -7.53 13.03
C GLY A 133 -14.42 -6.35 12.17
N ARG A 134 -13.56 -5.35 11.99
CA ARG A 134 -13.79 -4.21 11.09
C ARG A 134 -13.24 -4.51 9.70
N PHE A 135 -13.91 -4.01 8.67
CA PHE A 135 -13.51 -4.24 7.29
C PHE A 135 -14.06 -3.15 6.37
N THR A 136 -13.44 -2.98 5.21
CA THR A 136 -13.83 -1.97 4.23
C THR A 136 -14.53 -2.63 3.04
N VAL A 137 -15.57 -1.97 2.52
CA VAL A 137 -16.24 -2.38 1.26
C VAL A 137 -16.29 -1.23 0.27
N ALA A 138 -16.32 -1.57 -1.01
CA ALA A 138 -16.40 -0.60 -2.08
C ALA A 138 -17.83 -0.01 -2.21
N ARG A 139 -17.95 1.33 -2.19
CA ARG A 139 -19.20 2.06 -2.42
C ARG A 139 -19.55 2.22 -3.89
N GLN A 140 -18.61 1.90 -4.76
CA GLN A 140 -18.73 1.97 -6.20
C GLN A 140 -17.74 1.01 -6.84
N ARG A 141 -17.83 0.82 -8.17
CA ARG A 141 -16.83 0.04 -8.91
C ARG A 141 -15.46 0.74 -8.86
N ILE A 142 -14.42 -0.01 -8.51
CA ILE A 142 -13.01 0.42 -8.52
C ILE A 142 -12.29 -0.45 -9.56
N ARG A 143 -11.68 0.20 -10.56
CA ARG A 143 -10.96 -0.47 -11.65
C ARG A 143 -9.52 -0.76 -11.24
N VAL A 144 -8.90 -1.73 -11.92
CA VAL A 144 -7.47 -2.03 -11.77
C VAL A 144 -6.64 -0.74 -11.93
N GLY A 145 -5.67 -0.54 -11.03
CA GLY A 145 -4.81 0.64 -10.92
C GLY A 145 -5.40 1.75 -10.03
N GLU A 146 -6.73 1.89 -9.94
CA GLU A 146 -7.34 2.96 -9.16
C GLU A 146 -7.06 2.82 -7.66
N ARG A 147 -6.86 3.95 -6.99
CA ARG A 147 -6.73 4.00 -5.52
C ARG A 147 -8.08 3.70 -4.89
N ALA A 148 -8.16 2.64 -4.09
CA ALA A 148 -9.32 2.33 -3.28
C ALA A 148 -9.43 3.31 -2.11
N PHE A 149 -8.37 3.42 -1.30
CA PHE A 149 -8.29 4.35 -0.17
C PHE A 149 -6.83 4.62 0.23
N GLN A 150 -6.61 5.54 1.17
CA GLN A 150 -5.32 5.85 1.77
C GLN A 150 -5.43 6.16 3.27
N ALA A 151 -4.32 6.01 3.98
CA ALA A 151 -4.19 6.34 5.39
C ALA A 151 -2.87 7.07 5.67
N ALA A 152 -2.90 8.04 6.58
CA ALA A 152 -1.70 8.72 7.06
C ALA A 152 -0.91 7.84 8.03
N SER A 153 0.42 7.95 8.01
CA SER A 153 1.28 7.26 8.97
C SER A 153 1.14 7.85 10.36
N PHE A 154 1.15 6.99 11.37
CA PHE A 154 1.46 7.39 12.74
C PHE A 154 2.97 7.36 12.98
N ALA A 155 3.63 6.26 12.61
CA ALA A 155 5.08 6.12 12.68
C ALA A 155 5.60 5.28 11.51
N VAL A 156 6.79 5.60 11.01
CA VAL A 156 7.45 4.84 9.93
C VAL A 156 8.95 4.73 10.23
N VAL A 157 9.54 3.60 9.86
CA VAL A 157 10.98 3.36 10.02
C VAL A 157 11.58 2.74 8.76
N VAL A 158 12.82 3.10 8.45
CA VAL A 158 13.60 2.49 7.36
C VAL A 158 14.06 1.09 7.77
N ARG A 159 13.89 0.13 6.86
CA ARG A 159 14.34 -1.26 7.02
C ARG A 159 15.82 -1.34 7.39
N GLN A 160 16.20 -2.25 8.29
CA GLN A 160 17.55 -2.34 8.85
C GLN A 160 18.63 -2.42 7.76
N GLY A 161 18.46 -3.29 6.76
CA GLY A 161 19.41 -3.44 5.65
C GLY A 161 19.52 -2.24 4.72
N LEU A 162 18.58 -1.29 4.79
CA LEU A 162 18.54 -0.08 3.97
C LEU A 162 18.86 1.21 4.74
N ALA A 163 18.93 1.15 6.08
CA ALA A 163 19.23 2.29 6.93
C ALA A 163 20.53 3.05 6.54
N PRO A 164 21.63 2.39 6.09
CA PRO A 164 22.81 3.11 5.63
C PRO A 164 22.64 3.83 4.29
N ARG A 165 21.63 3.46 3.51
CA ARG A 165 21.47 3.88 2.10
C ARG A 165 20.24 4.75 1.88
N ARG A 166 19.43 5.01 2.90
CA ARG A 166 18.20 5.80 2.80
C ARG A 166 18.10 6.85 3.89
N CYS A 167 17.54 7.99 3.53
CA CYS A 167 17.19 9.06 4.47
C CYS A 167 16.15 8.52 5.47
N HIS A 168 16.37 8.77 6.76
CA HIS A 168 15.46 8.31 7.82
C HIS A 168 14.15 9.10 7.86
N TRP A 169 14.14 10.31 7.31
CA TRP A 169 12.94 11.13 7.19
C TRP A 169 12.14 10.82 5.91
N CYS A 170 12.74 11.12 4.74
CA CYS A 170 12.05 11.08 3.45
C CYS A 170 12.29 9.81 2.63
N PHE A 171 13.00 8.81 3.17
CA PHE A 171 13.29 7.52 2.51
C PHE A 171 14.07 7.60 1.19
N ALA A 172 14.47 8.80 0.74
CA ALA A 172 15.27 9.00 -0.46
C ALA A 172 16.60 8.23 -0.39
N VAL A 173 17.05 7.70 -1.52
CA VAL A 173 18.35 7.04 -1.62
C VAL A 173 19.45 8.05 -1.34
N LEU A 174 20.31 7.74 -0.38
CA LEU A 174 21.43 8.59 0.00
C LEU A 174 22.53 8.53 -1.06
N ARG A 175 22.98 9.70 -1.50
CA ARG A 175 24.20 9.85 -2.33
C ARG A 175 25.41 9.96 -1.41
N LYS A 176 26.63 9.93 -1.96
CA LYS A 176 27.91 9.88 -1.19
C LYS A 176 28.06 10.94 -0.09
N LYS A 177 27.37 12.09 -0.17
CA LYS A 177 27.31 13.11 0.89
C LYS A 177 25.95 13.04 1.58
N ALA A 178 25.89 12.36 2.73
CA ALA A 178 24.71 12.32 3.61
C ALA A 178 25.07 12.89 4.98
N LEU A 179 24.13 13.57 5.62
CA LEU A 179 24.28 13.98 7.02
C LEU A 179 24.01 12.77 7.91
N GLN A 180 24.77 12.64 8.99
CA GLN A 180 24.60 11.59 9.99
C GLN A 180 24.49 12.26 11.35
N CYS A 181 23.59 11.77 12.20
CA CYS A 181 23.54 12.18 13.59
C CYS A 181 24.87 11.78 14.26
N GLY A 182 25.58 12.75 14.86
CA GLY A 182 26.86 12.50 15.53
C GLY A 182 26.73 11.68 16.82
N ASP A 183 25.54 11.67 17.42
CA ASP A 183 25.28 11.01 18.68
C ASP A 183 24.99 9.52 18.53
N CYS A 184 23.96 9.14 17.76
CA CYS A 184 23.63 7.74 17.56
C CYS A 184 24.46 7.08 16.46
N GLU A 185 25.03 7.89 15.56
CA GLU A 185 25.71 7.46 14.34
C GLU A 185 24.92 6.42 13.52
N PHE A 186 23.60 6.39 13.67
CA PHE A 186 22.71 5.44 13.02
C PHE A 186 21.84 6.18 12.00
N ALA A 187 21.12 7.20 12.46
CA ALA A 187 20.23 8.00 11.64
C ALA A 187 21.01 8.84 10.62
N ARG A 188 20.52 8.82 9.38
CA ARG A 188 21.13 9.48 8.22
C ARG A 188 20.08 10.25 7.43
N TYR A 189 20.48 11.40 6.89
CA TYR A 189 19.61 12.36 6.23
C TYR A 189 20.21 12.87 4.93
N CYS A 190 19.35 13.13 3.94
CA CYS A 190 19.79 13.65 2.64
C CYS A 190 20.04 15.17 2.63
N SER A 191 19.43 15.92 3.55
CA SER A 191 19.55 17.37 3.67
C SER A 191 19.45 17.82 5.13
N ARG A 192 19.83 19.07 5.40
CA ARG A 192 19.63 19.70 6.71
C ARG A 192 18.16 19.81 7.07
N ASP A 193 17.28 20.00 6.09
CA ASP A 193 15.83 20.08 6.31
C ASP A 193 15.26 18.75 6.79
N CYS A 194 15.69 17.63 6.18
CA CYS A 194 15.28 16.30 6.65
C CYS A 194 15.80 16.00 8.07
N LEU A 195 17.01 16.45 8.41
CA LEU A 195 17.55 16.33 9.76
C LEU A 195 16.73 17.17 10.75
N ALA A 196 16.44 18.43 10.41
CA ALA A 196 15.68 19.34 11.26
C ALA A 196 14.23 18.89 11.44
N ALA A 197 13.59 18.39 10.39
CA ALA A 197 12.23 17.87 10.44
C ALA A 197 12.10 16.60 11.31
N ASP A 198 13.13 15.76 11.32
CA ASP A 198 13.16 14.55 12.17
C ASP A 198 13.64 14.84 13.60
N ALA A 199 14.30 15.98 13.85
CA ALA A 199 15.04 16.23 15.09
C ALA A 199 14.24 15.95 16.37
N THR A 200 13.01 16.47 16.48
CA THR A 200 12.18 16.29 17.68
C THR A 200 11.77 14.83 17.91
N LEU A 201 11.46 14.09 16.85
CA LEU A 201 11.11 12.67 16.95
C LEU A 201 12.38 11.82 17.18
N HIS A 202 13.47 12.20 16.53
CA HIS A 202 14.75 11.51 16.65
C HIS A 202 15.36 11.64 18.05
N ASP A 203 15.25 12.81 18.68
CA ASP A 203 15.84 13.09 20.00
C ASP A 203 15.44 12.03 21.04
N PHE A 204 14.14 11.76 21.14
CA PHE A 204 13.59 10.68 21.99
C PHE A 204 14.18 9.30 21.66
N GLN A 205 14.42 9.02 20.39
CA GLN A 205 14.90 7.71 19.91
C GLN A 205 16.43 7.58 19.95
N CYS A 206 17.16 8.70 20.03
CA CYS A 206 18.58 8.77 19.69
C CYS A 206 19.44 7.83 20.55
N ARG A 207 19.24 7.85 21.88
CA ARG A 207 19.93 6.98 22.82
C ARG A 207 19.66 5.50 22.57
N ALA A 208 18.40 5.14 22.34
CA ALA A 208 18.02 3.76 22.04
C ALA A 208 18.67 3.28 20.74
N LEU A 209 18.64 4.10 19.68
CA LEU A 209 19.28 3.78 18.40
C LEU A 209 20.80 3.65 18.52
N ARG A 210 21.45 4.48 19.35
CA ARG A 210 22.89 4.36 19.68
C ARG A 210 23.18 2.99 20.28
N GLU A 211 22.39 2.57 21.27
CA GLU A 211 22.60 1.31 21.98
C GLU A 211 22.32 0.09 21.09
N LEU A 212 21.26 0.13 20.27
CA LEU A 212 20.98 -0.91 19.27
C LEU A 212 22.12 -1.05 18.27
N LYS A 213 22.67 0.08 17.78
CA LYS A 213 23.83 0.06 16.89
C LYS A 213 25.05 -0.55 17.57
N ARG A 214 25.33 -0.17 18.83
CA ARG A 214 26.48 -0.65 19.61
C ARG A 214 26.43 -2.16 19.86
N ARG A 215 25.25 -2.69 20.23
CA ARG A 215 25.07 -4.12 20.49
C ARG A 215 24.98 -4.95 19.20
N GLY A 216 24.48 -4.38 18.10
CA GLY A 216 24.34 -5.09 16.83
C GLY A 216 23.52 -6.38 17.00
N ALA A 217 24.00 -7.50 16.45
CA ALA A 217 23.34 -8.81 16.57
C ALA A 217 23.27 -9.35 18.00
N SER A 218 24.07 -8.82 18.93
CA SER A 218 24.07 -9.24 20.35
C SER A 218 23.03 -8.51 21.21
N ALA A 219 22.19 -7.65 20.61
CA ALA A 219 21.19 -6.88 21.35
C ALA A 219 20.15 -7.76 22.06
N ASP A 220 19.88 -8.97 21.53
CA ASP A 220 18.92 -9.95 22.06
C ASP A 220 17.55 -9.35 22.40
N VAL A 221 17.06 -8.45 21.54
CA VAL A 221 15.77 -7.74 21.69
C VAL A 221 14.66 -8.33 20.82
N GLY A 222 14.82 -9.56 20.34
CA GLY A 222 13.93 -10.16 19.34
C GLY A 222 14.00 -9.43 18.00
N ASP A 223 12.84 -9.16 17.38
CA ASP A 223 12.77 -8.46 16.11
C ASP A 223 13.13 -6.97 16.23
N LEU A 224 14.33 -6.63 15.76
CA LEU A 224 14.89 -5.29 15.77
C LEU A 224 14.02 -4.27 15.01
N GLU A 225 13.33 -4.67 13.94
CA GLU A 225 12.47 -3.76 13.17
C GLU A 225 11.23 -3.37 13.96
N THR A 226 10.59 -4.34 14.63
CA THR A 226 9.48 -4.10 15.57
C THR A 226 9.91 -3.20 16.73
N VAL A 227 11.08 -3.42 17.33
CA VAL A 227 11.59 -2.56 18.43
C VAL A 227 11.80 -1.12 17.96
N ARG A 228 12.41 -0.93 16.79
CA ARG A 228 12.60 0.42 16.20
C ARG A 228 11.27 1.09 15.86
N LEU A 229 10.30 0.35 15.34
CA LEU A 229 8.97 0.89 15.08
C LEU A 229 8.24 1.27 16.38
N ALA A 230 8.34 0.45 17.43
CA ALA A 230 7.76 0.76 18.74
C ALA A 230 8.37 2.02 19.36
N LEU A 231 9.70 2.21 19.25
CA LEU A 231 10.36 3.46 19.65
C LEU A 231 9.83 4.67 18.87
N ALA A 232 9.65 4.54 17.55
CA ALA A 232 9.09 5.61 16.72
C ALA A 232 7.62 5.93 17.08
N VAL A 233 6.84 4.91 17.43
CA VAL A 233 5.47 5.08 17.94
C VAL A 233 5.46 5.83 19.26
N LEU A 234 6.25 5.39 20.24
CA LEU A 234 6.32 6.03 21.57
C LEU A 234 6.81 7.48 21.45
N SER A 235 7.79 7.74 20.58
CA SER A 235 8.25 9.08 20.22
C SER A 235 7.10 9.95 19.69
N MET A 236 6.32 9.42 18.74
CA MET A 236 5.19 10.14 18.16
C MET A 236 4.10 10.40 19.19
N GLU A 237 3.75 9.43 20.06
CA GLU A 237 2.77 9.59 21.14
C GLU A 237 3.12 10.73 22.08
N GLN A 238 4.41 10.87 22.44
CA GLN A 238 4.89 11.99 23.24
C GLN A 238 4.81 13.32 22.48
N PHE A 239 5.20 13.33 21.20
CA PHE A 239 5.16 14.51 20.35
C PHE A 239 3.72 15.04 20.18
N VAL A 240 2.76 14.17 19.86
CA VAL A 240 1.35 14.57 19.71
C VAL A 240 0.57 14.63 21.03
N ARG A 241 1.20 14.26 22.15
CA ARG A 241 0.59 14.18 23.50
C ARG A 241 -0.70 13.35 23.53
N ASN A 242 -0.72 12.25 22.79
CA ASN A 242 -1.86 11.34 22.72
C ASN A 242 -1.41 9.89 22.99
N PRO A 243 -1.49 9.41 24.24
CA PRO A 243 -1.20 8.02 24.56
C PRO A 243 -2.33 7.07 24.18
N HIS A 244 -3.38 7.49 23.47
CA HIS A 244 -4.48 6.60 23.07
C HIS A 244 -4.59 6.43 21.55
N ALA A 245 -3.65 7.00 20.79
CA ALA A 245 -3.67 7.01 19.32
C ALA A 245 -3.77 5.63 18.65
N LEU A 246 -3.37 4.58 19.37
CA LEU A 246 -3.37 3.20 18.88
C LEU A 246 -4.38 2.30 19.62
N GLU A 247 -5.22 2.86 20.49
CA GLU A 247 -6.05 2.07 21.40
C GLU A 247 -6.99 1.12 20.68
N LEU A 248 -7.52 1.55 19.54
CA LEU A 248 -8.41 0.76 18.69
C LEU A 248 -7.72 -0.30 17.85
N LEU A 249 -6.39 -0.38 17.82
CA LEU A 249 -5.70 -1.44 17.08
C LEU A 249 -5.87 -2.79 17.77
N THR A 250 -6.22 -3.80 16.98
CA THR A 250 -6.41 -5.16 17.48
C THR A 250 -5.05 -5.74 17.87
N VAL A 251 -5.02 -6.41 19.01
CA VAL A 251 -3.89 -7.23 19.44
C VAL A 251 -4.41 -8.64 19.61
N HIS A 252 -3.77 -9.59 18.96
CA HIS A 252 -4.12 -10.99 19.11
C HIS A 252 -3.25 -11.60 20.21
N ARG A 253 -3.90 -12.04 21.29
CA ARG A 253 -3.24 -12.74 22.38
C ARG A 253 -3.16 -14.22 22.06
N CYS A 254 -2.14 -14.64 21.32
CA CYS A 254 -1.69 -16.01 21.41
C CYS A 254 -0.50 -16.02 22.38
N HIS A 255 -0.78 -16.16 23.68
CA HIS A 255 0.29 -16.43 24.64
C HIS A 255 0.83 -17.82 24.35
N GLN A 256 1.88 -17.89 23.54
CA GLN A 256 2.73 -19.08 23.51
C GLN A 256 3.76 -18.90 24.62
N GLU A 257 3.61 -19.67 25.69
CA GLU A 257 4.68 -19.82 26.68
C GLU A 257 5.95 -20.29 25.96
N GLY A 258 7.05 -19.55 26.11
CA GLY A 258 8.31 -19.89 25.45
C GLY A 258 9.11 -18.69 24.92
N LYS A 259 9.74 -18.87 23.76
CA LYS A 259 10.76 -17.96 23.20
C LYS A 259 10.25 -16.54 22.94
N GLU A 260 9.03 -16.39 22.41
CA GLU A 260 8.48 -15.08 22.03
C GLU A 260 8.21 -14.20 23.26
N GLU A 261 7.76 -14.77 24.37
CA GLU A 261 7.56 -14.04 25.63
C GLU A 261 8.89 -13.55 26.22
N VAL A 262 9.95 -14.36 26.09
CA VAL A 262 11.31 -13.97 26.48
C VAL A 262 11.81 -12.81 25.61
N GLU A 263 11.70 -12.93 24.28
CA GLU A 263 12.09 -11.87 23.34
C GLU A 263 11.32 -10.56 23.60
N THR A 264 10.02 -10.67 23.90
CA THR A 264 9.17 -9.53 24.24
C THR A 264 9.61 -8.88 25.55
N ARG A 265 9.94 -9.67 26.57
CA ARG A 265 10.45 -9.15 27.85
C ARG A 265 11.79 -8.42 27.66
N SER A 266 12.72 -9.02 26.92
CA SER A 266 14.01 -8.39 26.59
C SER A 266 13.83 -7.08 25.83
N ALA A 267 12.91 -7.03 24.86
CA ALA A 267 12.58 -5.81 24.14
C ALA A 267 11.98 -4.72 25.05
N VAL A 268 11.09 -5.10 25.96
CA VAL A 268 10.49 -4.18 26.94
C VAL A 268 11.56 -3.60 27.87
N ASP A 269 12.38 -4.45 28.46
CA ASP A 269 13.46 -4.03 29.37
C ASP A 269 14.48 -3.13 28.65
N PHE A 270 14.79 -3.45 27.39
CA PHE A 270 15.63 -2.62 26.54
C PHE A 270 15.05 -1.21 26.37
N ILE A 271 13.79 -1.09 25.93
CA ILE A 271 13.16 0.22 25.66
C ILE A 271 13.04 1.02 26.96
N ILE A 272 12.65 0.41 28.07
CA ILE A 272 12.55 1.07 29.38
C ILE A 272 13.89 1.66 29.79
N ASN A 273 14.97 0.87 29.71
CA ASN A 273 16.31 1.33 30.09
C ASN A 273 16.86 2.40 29.14
N ALA A 274 16.53 2.30 27.85
CA ALA A 274 16.94 3.27 26.84
C ALA A 274 16.16 4.60 26.92
N THR A 275 15.00 4.62 27.58
CA THR A 275 14.12 5.78 27.77
C THR A 275 14.10 6.28 29.21
N ASP A 276 15.15 5.97 29.99
CA ASP A 276 15.30 6.38 31.40
C ASP A 276 14.09 6.06 32.29
N ARG A 277 13.42 4.95 31.98
CA ARG A 277 12.22 4.47 32.69
C ARG A 277 11.06 5.48 32.71
N MET A 278 11.03 6.41 31.76
CA MET A 278 9.95 7.39 31.61
C MET A 278 8.63 6.77 31.13
N ILE A 279 8.68 5.56 30.55
CA ILE A 279 7.52 4.88 29.98
C ILE A 279 7.21 3.62 30.79
N ASP A 280 5.93 3.43 31.09
CA ASP A 280 5.42 2.26 31.78
C ASP A 280 5.68 0.95 30.98
N PRO A 281 6.21 -0.11 31.61
CA PRO A 281 6.45 -1.40 30.97
C PRO A 281 5.25 -1.98 30.23
N LYS A 282 4.02 -1.87 30.79
CA LYS A 282 2.83 -2.40 30.13
C LYS A 282 2.53 -1.63 28.85
N ARG A 283 2.77 -0.32 28.86
CA ARG A 283 2.66 0.52 27.66
C ARG A 283 3.61 0.08 26.55
N VAL A 284 4.88 -0.16 26.89
CA VAL A 284 5.89 -0.63 25.93
C VAL A 284 5.48 -1.97 25.33
N ARG A 285 5.10 -2.94 26.19
CA ARG A 285 4.63 -4.26 25.75
C ARG A 285 3.45 -4.15 24.78
N LEU A 286 2.42 -3.40 25.14
CA LEU A 286 1.24 -3.22 24.30
C LEU A 286 1.57 -2.53 22.96
N THR A 287 2.55 -1.63 22.95
CA THR A 287 3.02 -0.97 21.73
C THR A 287 3.74 -1.96 20.81
N LEU A 288 4.59 -2.83 21.35
CA LEU A 288 5.25 -3.90 20.61
C LEU A 288 4.22 -4.86 20.00
N GLU A 289 3.24 -5.30 20.80
CA GLU A 289 2.18 -6.19 20.34
C GLU A 289 1.32 -5.56 19.23
N ARG A 290 0.95 -4.27 19.37
CA ARG A 290 0.24 -3.54 18.32
C ARG A 290 1.07 -3.40 17.05
N ALA A 291 2.36 -3.07 17.18
CA ALA A 291 3.25 -2.99 16.03
C ALA A 291 3.33 -4.33 15.28
N ARG A 292 3.49 -5.46 15.99
CA ARG A 292 3.54 -6.80 15.38
C ARG A 292 2.28 -7.13 14.58
N CYS A 293 1.10 -6.85 15.12
CA CYS A 293 -0.16 -7.24 14.47
C CYS A 293 -0.65 -6.25 13.39
N ASN A 294 -0.18 -5.00 13.38
CA ASN A 294 -0.82 -3.93 12.59
C ASN A 294 0.15 -3.14 11.70
N ALA A 295 1.45 -3.42 11.75
CA ALA A 295 2.42 -2.74 10.91
C ALA A 295 2.29 -3.15 9.44
N HIS A 296 2.54 -2.19 8.55
CA HIS A 296 2.46 -2.36 7.10
C HIS A 296 3.83 -2.18 6.45
N PRO A 297 4.16 -2.98 5.43
CA PRO A 297 5.36 -2.77 4.62
C PRO A 297 5.24 -1.51 3.76
N LEU A 298 6.35 -0.80 3.60
CA LEU A 298 6.44 0.44 2.82
C LEU A 298 7.05 0.17 1.44
N TYR A 299 6.29 0.35 0.37
CA TYR A 299 6.77 0.21 -1.01
C TYR A 299 6.70 1.56 -1.73
N ILE A 300 7.83 2.12 -2.15
CA ILE A 300 7.86 3.41 -2.88
C ILE A 300 7.76 3.19 -4.40
N ASP A 301 8.52 2.23 -4.92
CA ASP A 301 8.63 1.98 -6.37
C ASP A 301 7.95 0.67 -6.80
N GLY A 302 6.98 0.18 -6.01
CA GLY A 302 6.29 -1.11 -6.22
C GLY A 302 7.14 -2.35 -5.97
N VAL A 303 8.48 -2.26 -6.08
CA VAL A 303 9.40 -3.42 -6.05
C VAL A 303 10.05 -3.62 -4.68
N THR A 304 10.62 -2.57 -4.10
CA THR A 304 11.45 -2.69 -2.89
C THR A 304 10.65 -2.25 -1.67
N CYS A 305 10.48 -3.15 -0.71
CA CYS A 305 10.03 -2.77 0.62
C CYS A 305 11.17 -2.03 1.33
N VAL A 306 10.98 -0.72 1.54
CA VAL A 306 11.98 0.22 2.05
C VAL A 306 11.97 0.36 3.57
N GLY A 307 10.93 -0.15 4.21
CA GLY A 307 10.69 0.03 5.62
C GLY A 307 9.34 -0.50 6.05
N THR A 308 8.98 -0.18 7.28
CA THR A 308 7.75 -0.63 7.93
C THR A 308 7.12 0.55 8.64
N GLY A 309 5.79 0.62 8.70
CA GLY A 309 5.09 1.70 9.38
C GLY A 309 3.76 1.29 9.98
N LEU A 310 3.30 2.07 10.93
CA LEU A 310 2.00 1.91 11.56
C LEU A 310 1.04 2.98 11.02
N PHE A 311 -0.06 2.52 10.42
CA PHE A 311 -1.08 3.34 9.78
C PHE A 311 -2.42 2.93 10.37
N PRO A 312 -2.87 3.52 11.49
CA PRO A 312 -3.99 2.91 12.21
C PRO A 312 -5.29 2.95 11.39
N GLY A 313 -5.48 3.97 10.56
CA GLY A 313 -6.57 4.01 9.57
C GLY A 313 -6.54 2.86 8.55
N ALA A 314 -5.36 2.40 8.12
CA ALA A 314 -5.25 1.24 7.23
C ALA A 314 -5.42 -0.08 7.99
N ALA A 315 -4.78 -0.22 9.16
CA ALA A 315 -4.84 -1.42 9.99
C ALA A 315 -6.26 -1.75 10.49
N MET A 316 -7.09 -0.73 10.71
CA MET A 316 -8.49 -0.91 11.08
C MET A 316 -9.41 -1.19 9.89
N ALA A 317 -8.98 -0.84 8.68
CA ALA A 317 -9.82 -0.83 7.47
C ALA A 317 -9.65 -2.09 6.63
N LEU A 318 -8.46 -2.69 6.62
CA LEU A 318 -8.16 -3.83 5.78
C LEU A 318 -8.29 -5.13 6.53
N ASN A 319 -8.75 -6.15 5.80
CA ASN A 319 -8.68 -7.54 6.19
C ASN A 319 -7.83 -8.32 5.19
N HIS A 320 -7.39 -9.49 5.64
CA HIS A 320 -6.56 -10.37 4.84
C HIS A 320 -7.34 -11.16 3.78
N SER A 321 -6.73 -11.35 2.61
CA SER A 321 -7.07 -12.43 1.69
C SER A 321 -5.79 -13.01 1.05
N CYS A 322 -5.73 -14.33 0.87
CA CYS A 322 -4.66 -14.99 0.09
C CYS A 322 -4.84 -14.82 -1.44
N LEU A 323 -5.94 -14.18 -1.86
CA LEU A 323 -6.18 -13.61 -3.18
C LEU A 323 -6.61 -12.15 -2.98
N PRO A 324 -5.65 -11.26 -2.68
CA PRO A 324 -5.95 -9.86 -2.42
C PRO A 324 -6.46 -9.16 -3.67
N ASN A 325 -7.22 -8.08 -3.49
CA ASN A 325 -7.67 -7.22 -4.57
C ASN A 325 -7.05 -5.82 -4.53
N VAL A 326 -6.23 -5.53 -3.52
CA VAL A 326 -5.40 -4.32 -3.46
C VAL A 326 -3.95 -4.60 -3.09
N THR A 327 -3.04 -3.72 -3.49
CA THR A 327 -1.63 -3.68 -3.07
C THR A 327 -1.28 -2.32 -2.45
N PRO A 328 -0.42 -2.26 -1.41
CA PRO A 328 0.01 -0.99 -0.82
C PRO A 328 1.03 -0.24 -1.68
N SER A 329 0.99 1.09 -1.62
CA SER A 329 2.01 2.02 -2.10
C SER A 329 2.23 3.12 -1.06
N PHE A 330 3.48 3.44 -0.76
CA PHE A 330 3.84 4.46 0.23
C PHE A 330 4.39 5.70 -0.47
N ASP A 331 3.75 6.85 -0.26
CA ASP A 331 4.32 8.14 -0.65
C ASP A 331 5.10 8.72 0.54
N PRO A 332 6.44 8.77 0.48
CA PRO A 332 7.26 9.26 1.57
C PRO A 332 7.13 10.78 1.81
N ARG A 333 6.59 11.55 0.85
CA ARG A 333 6.43 13.00 0.97
C ARG A 333 5.25 13.36 1.85
N THR A 334 4.10 12.73 1.57
CA THR A 334 2.88 12.90 2.37
C THR A 334 2.85 11.94 3.56
N ARG A 335 3.76 10.97 3.60
CA ARG A 335 3.81 9.85 4.57
C ARG A 335 2.47 9.11 4.64
N THR A 336 1.85 8.91 3.49
CA THR A 336 0.58 8.20 3.36
C THR A 336 0.79 6.85 2.71
N LEU A 337 0.09 5.83 3.21
CA LEU A 337 -0.03 4.52 2.58
C LEU A 337 -1.34 4.48 1.79
N ALA A 338 -1.26 4.30 0.48
CA ALA A 338 -2.40 4.14 -0.41
C ALA A 338 -2.55 2.67 -0.82
N PHE A 339 -3.78 2.25 -1.09
CA PHE A 339 -4.10 0.91 -1.56
C PHE A 339 -4.70 0.97 -2.95
N HIS A 340 -4.05 0.34 -3.91
CA HIS A 340 -4.42 0.35 -5.32
C HIS A 340 -5.03 -0.98 -5.73
N ALA A 341 -6.13 -0.94 -6.46
CA ALA A 341 -6.81 -2.11 -6.96
C ALA A 341 -5.90 -2.88 -7.95
N ILE A 342 -5.70 -4.17 -7.71
CA ILE A 342 -4.97 -5.10 -8.58
C ILE A 342 -5.91 -6.07 -9.32
N ALA A 343 -7.19 -6.02 -8.97
CA ALA A 343 -8.30 -6.65 -9.64
C ALA A 343 -9.49 -5.67 -9.62
N GLU A 344 -10.48 -5.91 -10.47
CA GLU A 344 -11.72 -5.14 -10.40
C GLU A 344 -12.44 -5.37 -9.05
N ILE A 345 -12.83 -4.29 -8.37
CA ILE A 345 -13.58 -4.32 -7.11
C ILE A 345 -14.98 -3.72 -7.35
N PRO A 346 -16.01 -4.55 -7.54
CA PRO A 346 -17.38 -4.06 -7.72
C PRO A 346 -17.96 -3.48 -6.43
N HIS A 347 -19.04 -2.70 -6.57
CA HIS A 347 -19.84 -2.23 -5.44
C HIS A 347 -20.19 -3.38 -4.46
N GLY A 348 -20.06 -3.12 -3.17
CA GLY A 348 -20.36 -4.05 -2.08
C GLY A 348 -19.36 -5.18 -1.88
N HIS A 349 -18.27 -5.23 -2.65
CA HIS A 349 -17.19 -6.20 -2.41
C HIS A 349 -16.21 -5.63 -1.39
N ALA A 350 -15.65 -6.51 -0.55
CA ALA A 350 -14.65 -6.11 0.43
C ALA A 350 -13.34 -5.70 -0.25
N VAL A 351 -12.62 -4.78 0.38
CA VAL A 351 -11.27 -4.39 0.00
C VAL A 351 -10.30 -5.15 0.91
N GLU A 352 -9.47 -6.00 0.32
CA GLU A 352 -8.66 -7.00 1.05
C GLU A 352 -7.22 -7.00 0.53
N CYS A 353 -6.26 -7.02 1.46
CA CYS A 353 -4.84 -7.06 1.15
C CYS A 353 -4.19 -8.36 1.66
N ALA A 354 -2.95 -8.62 1.26
CA ALA A 354 -2.18 -9.73 1.80
C ALA A 354 -1.37 -9.26 3.02
N TYR A 355 -1.44 -10.01 4.13
CA TYR A 355 -0.65 -9.75 5.34
C TYR A 355 0.66 -10.52 5.34
N ILE A 356 0.70 -11.59 4.55
CA ILE A 356 1.77 -12.56 4.43
C ILE A 356 2.12 -12.76 2.96
N ASP A 357 3.22 -13.49 2.70
CA ASP A 357 3.57 -13.91 1.35
C ASP A 357 2.47 -14.82 0.76
N LEU A 358 2.20 -14.65 -0.53
CA LEU A 358 1.17 -15.38 -1.25
C LEU A 358 1.63 -16.75 -1.75
N LEU A 359 2.94 -16.97 -1.92
CA LEU A 359 3.47 -18.22 -2.50
C LEU A 359 3.44 -19.42 -1.56
N GLN A 360 3.29 -19.18 -0.27
CA GLN A 360 3.33 -20.22 0.76
C GLN A 360 2.21 -21.24 0.59
N THR A 361 2.44 -22.49 1.05
CA THR A 361 1.40 -23.55 1.08
C THR A 361 0.19 -23.12 1.92
N ARG A 362 -0.97 -23.75 1.69
CA ARG A 362 -2.19 -23.43 2.46
C ARG A 362 -1.98 -23.58 3.96
N ASN A 363 -1.38 -24.69 4.38
CA ASN A 363 -1.12 -24.99 5.78
C ASN A 363 -0.17 -23.95 6.39
N ARG A 364 0.93 -23.61 5.70
CA ARG A 364 1.86 -22.56 6.15
C ARG A 364 1.20 -21.20 6.28
N ARG A 365 0.39 -20.79 5.28
CA ARG A 365 -0.37 -19.52 5.32
C ARG A 365 -1.32 -19.49 6.53
N ARG A 366 -2.09 -20.55 6.75
CA ARG A 366 -2.99 -20.65 7.92
C ARG A 366 -2.24 -20.62 9.24
N CYS A 367 -1.13 -21.34 9.34
CA CYS A 367 -0.28 -21.35 10.54
C CYS A 367 0.26 -19.95 10.86
N LEU A 368 0.76 -19.23 9.86
CA LEU A 368 1.25 -17.86 10.02
C LEU A 368 0.15 -16.89 10.43
N LEU A 369 -1.04 -17.01 9.85
CA LEU A 369 -2.19 -16.15 10.18
C LEU A 369 -2.75 -16.47 11.57
N ALA A 370 -2.84 -17.75 11.93
CA ALA A 370 -3.27 -18.17 13.26
C ALA A 370 -2.29 -17.72 14.34
N ARG A 371 -0.98 -17.91 14.13
CA ARG A 371 0.06 -17.53 15.10
C ARG A 371 0.25 -16.02 15.20
N GLY A 372 0.39 -15.33 14.06
CA GLY A 372 0.71 -13.89 14.03
C GLY A 372 -0.50 -12.97 14.16
N PHE A 373 -1.68 -13.43 13.75
CA PHE A 373 -2.90 -12.61 13.67
C PHE A 373 -4.13 -13.27 14.29
N GLY A 374 -4.01 -14.45 14.91
CA GLY A 374 -5.08 -15.05 15.70
C GLY A 374 -6.35 -15.42 14.93
N PHE A 375 -6.27 -15.69 13.61
CA PHE A 375 -7.45 -16.10 12.82
C PHE A 375 -7.13 -17.17 11.77
N ASP A 376 -8.15 -17.93 11.41
CA ASP A 376 -8.13 -18.90 10.31
C ASP A 376 -8.63 -18.27 9.00
N CYS A 377 -7.79 -18.25 7.97
CA CYS A 377 -8.18 -17.65 6.69
C CYS A 377 -9.22 -18.51 5.95
N ILE A 378 -10.39 -17.92 5.73
CA ILE A 378 -11.53 -18.52 5.01
C ILE A 378 -11.75 -17.92 3.62
N CYS A 379 -10.73 -17.27 3.03
CA CYS A 379 -10.83 -16.72 1.68
C CYS A 379 -11.09 -17.82 0.64
N LYS A 380 -11.51 -17.43 -0.57
CA LYS A 380 -11.82 -18.38 -1.65
C LYS A 380 -10.66 -19.32 -1.99
N ARG A 381 -9.41 -18.85 -1.95
CA ARG A 381 -8.23 -19.69 -2.21
C ARG A 381 -8.07 -20.78 -1.16
N CYS A 382 -8.01 -20.41 0.12
CA CYS A 382 -7.90 -21.38 1.22
C CYS A 382 -9.08 -22.35 1.28
N THR A 383 -10.27 -21.90 0.85
CA THR A 383 -11.47 -22.74 0.79
C THR A 383 -11.44 -23.72 -0.38
N HIS A 384 -10.87 -23.32 -1.52
CA HIS A 384 -10.71 -24.20 -2.69
C HIS A 384 -9.65 -25.26 -2.43
N GLU A 385 -8.42 -24.84 -2.10
CA GLU A 385 -7.28 -25.73 -1.82
C GLU A 385 -7.62 -26.75 -0.71
N GLY A 386 -8.39 -26.33 0.31
CA GLY A 386 -8.80 -27.23 1.39
C GLY A 386 -9.81 -28.32 1.01
N LYS A 387 -10.42 -28.28 -0.18
CA LYS A 387 -11.27 -29.38 -0.68
C LYS A 387 -10.45 -30.48 -1.34
N ASP A 388 -9.29 -30.12 -1.88
CA ASP A 388 -8.38 -31.04 -2.56
C ASP A 388 -7.54 -31.85 -1.54
N GLU A 389 -7.39 -31.34 -0.31
CA GLU A 389 -6.55 -31.90 0.77
C GLU A 389 -7.25 -32.93 1.70
N LEU A 390 -8.53 -33.27 1.51
CA LEU A 390 -9.28 -34.16 2.42
C LEU A 390 -8.86 -35.66 2.42
N GLY A 391 -7.61 -35.98 2.05
CA GLY A 391 -7.13 -37.34 1.83
C GLY A 391 -5.67 -37.69 2.16
N SER A 392 -4.85 -36.82 2.79
CA SER A 392 -3.42 -37.12 3.05
C SER A 392 -3.03 -37.14 4.54
N ALA A 393 -2.74 -38.32 5.09
CA ALA A 393 -2.32 -38.52 6.48
C ALA A 393 -0.80 -38.29 6.75
N GLY A 394 -0.14 -37.38 6.02
CA GLY A 394 1.33 -37.18 6.07
C GLY A 394 1.79 -35.72 6.04
N GLU A 395 0.96 -34.78 6.49
CA GLU A 395 1.17 -33.35 6.28
C GLU A 395 2.29 -32.74 7.14
N ASP A 396 2.51 -33.23 8.37
CA ASP A 396 3.47 -32.63 9.31
C ASP A 396 4.94 -32.92 8.95
N GLU A 397 5.26 -34.15 8.51
CA GLU A 397 6.60 -34.49 8.02
C GLU A 397 6.93 -33.73 6.73
N ASN A 398 5.93 -33.54 5.86
CA ASN A 398 6.12 -32.86 4.59
C ASN A 398 6.45 -31.37 4.76
N ASP A 399 5.81 -30.68 5.70
CA ASP A 399 6.03 -29.25 5.99
C ASP A 399 7.41 -29.01 6.65
N HIS A 400 7.89 -29.97 7.45
CA HIS A 400 9.21 -29.91 8.07
C HIS A 400 10.33 -29.96 7.01
N ASP A 401 10.27 -30.95 6.11
CA ASP A 401 11.24 -31.10 5.02
C ASP A 401 11.26 -29.86 4.11
N GLU A 402 10.08 -29.33 3.76
CA GLU A 402 9.96 -28.12 2.95
C GLU A 402 10.60 -26.91 3.63
N THR A 403 10.32 -26.72 4.92
CA THR A 403 10.91 -25.64 5.72
C THR A 403 12.44 -25.78 5.80
N GLN A 404 12.95 -27.00 5.99
CA GLN A 404 14.37 -27.28 6.06
C GLN A 404 15.07 -26.97 4.72
N VAL A 405 14.52 -27.44 3.60
CA VAL A 405 15.07 -27.20 2.26
C VAL A 405 15.08 -25.71 1.91
N ILE A 406 13.98 -25.00 2.18
CA ILE A 406 13.91 -23.54 1.96
C ILE A 406 14.95 -22.81 2.83
N GLY A 407 15.11 -23.22 4.09
CA GLY A 407 16.14 -22.67 4.98
C GLY A 407 17.57 -22.88 4.45
N GLN A 408 17.87 -24.07 3.93
CA GLN A 408 19.17 -24.37 3.32
C GLN A 408 19.42 -23.54 2.05
N LEU A 409 18.40 -23.33 1.20
CA LEU A 409 18.48 -22.45 0.03
C LEU A 409 18.84 -21.01 0.43
N MET A 410 18.19 -20.46 1.45
CA MET A 410 18.50 -19.12 1.97
C MET A 410 19.94 -19.03 2.49
N GLN A 411 20.44 -20.07 3.17
CA GLN A 411 21.82 -20.11 3.65
C GLN A 411 22.83 -20.14 2.50
N ILE A 412 22.58 -20.91 1.44
CA ILE A 412 23.45 -20.97 0.26
C ILE A 412 23.55 -19.59 -0.40
N VAL A 413 22.42 -18.91 -0.59
CA VAL A 413 22.36 -17.55 -1.15
C VAL A 413 23.12 -16.55 -0.29
N ASN A 414 22.87 -16.56 1.03
CA ASN A 414 23.42 -15.56 1.94
C ASN A 414 24.91 -15.75 2.20
N ALA A 415 25.40 -16.99 2.25
CA ALA A 415 26.82 -17.28 2.45
C ALA A 415 27.67 -16.89 1.23
N GLY A 416 27.12 -17.00 0.02
CA GLY A 416 27.87 -16.83 -1.22
C GLY A 416 29.03 -17.84 -1.34
N GLY A 417 30.02 -17.53 -2.17
CA GLY A 417 31.22 -18.35 -2.37
C GLY A 417 31.30 -19.02 -3.74
N SER A 418 32.50 -19.51 -4.09
CA SER A 418 32.76 -20.20 -5.36
C SER A 418 32.09 -21.57 -5.44
N ASP A 419 31.79 -22.20 -4.29
CA ASP A 419 31.16 -23.52 -4.18
C ASP A 419 29.62 -23.46 -4.09
N ALA A 420 29.04 -22.25 -3.99
CA ALA A 420 27.60 -22.06 -3.79
C ALA A 420 26.76 -22.75 -4.87
N ARG A 421 27.24 -22.75 -6.12
CA ARG A 421 26.58 -23.46 -7.23
C ARG A 421 26.58 -24.97 -7.04
N GLN A 422 27.72 -25.55 -6.65
CA GLN A 422 27.84 -26.99 -6.39
C GLN A 422 26.97 -27.42 -5.20
N ARG A 423 26.86 -26.59 -4.16
CA ARG A 423 25.96 -26.84 -3.03
C ARG A 423 24.49 -26.82 -3.47
N LEU A 424 24.11 -25.86 -4.32
CA LEU A 424 22.76 -25.79 -4.87
C LEU A 424 22.43 -27.02 -5.72
N ASP A 425 23.33 -27.42 -6.62
CA ASP A 425 23.11 -28.56 -7.51
C ASP A 425 22.98 -29.87 -6.71
N ARG A 426 23.80 -30.06 -5.66
CA ARG A 426 23.66 -31.19 -4.72
C ARG A 426 22.31 -31.20 -4.03
N LEU A 427 21.87 -30.04 -3.51
CA LEU A 427 20.58 -29.92 -2.83
C LEU A 427 19.40 -30.16 -3.79
N LYS A 428 19.51 -29.69 -5.03
CA LYS A 428 18.53 -29.92 -6.10
C LYS A 428 18.37 -31.41 -6.40
N GLN A 429 19.47 -32.15 -6.43
CA GLN A 429 19.47 -33.60 -6.66
C GLN A 429 18.93 -34.38 -5.46
N SER A 430 19.38 -34.06 -4.24
CA SER A 430 18.97 -34.79 -3.03
C SER A 430 17.51 -34.59 -2.66
N CYS A 431 16.97 -33.39 -2.91
CA CYS A 431 15.62 -33.00 -2.50
C CYS A 431 14.63 -32.90 -3.66
N GLY A 432 14.88 -33.64 -4.76
CA GLY A 432 14.03 -33.63 -5.96
C GLY A 432 12.54 -33.87 -5.68
N HIS A 433 12.22 -34.77 -4.74
CA HIS A 433 10.85 -35.09 -4.32
C HIS A 433 10.14 -33.89 -3.65
N VAL A 434 10.84 -33.07 -2.86
CA VAL A 434 10.29 -31.86 -2.23
C VAL A 434 9.92 -30.84 -3.29
N TYR A 435 10.81 -30.62 -4.27
CA TYR A 435 10.53 -29.70 -5.37
C TYR A 435 9.38 -30.20 -6.24
N GLN A 436 9.20 -31.49 -6.45
CA GLN A 436 8.08 -31.99 -7.27
C GLN A 436 6.71 -31.69 -6.65
N ARG A 437 6.59 -31.71 -5.32
CA ARG A 437 5.32 -31.50 -4.61
C ARG A 437 5.04 -30.05 -4.18
N SER A 438 6.08 -29.25 -3.95
CA SER A 438 5.95 -27.92 -3.33
C SER A 438 6.31 -26.79 -4.29
N ASP A 439 5.30 -26.03 -4.70
CA ASP A 439 5.46 -24.80 -5.49
C ASP A 439 6.33 -23.76 -4.76
N GLU A 440 6.22 -23.68 -3.43
CA GLU A 440 7.02 -22.77 -2.60
C GLU A 440 8.51 -23.15 -2.64
N ALA A 441 8.82 -24.43 -2.49
CA ALA A 441 10.20 -24.93 -2.59
C ALA A 441 10.78 -24.72 -4.00
N GLN A 442 9.99 -24.96 -5.06
CA GLN A 442 10.41 -24.65 -6.43
C GLN A 442 10.70 -23.15 -6.60
N PHE A 443 9.82 -22.28 -6.08
CA PHE A 443 10.01 -20.84 -6.17
C PHE A 443 11.27 -20.39 -5.43
N ALA A 444 11.54 -20.94 -4.24
CA ALA A 444 12.77 -20.68 -3.51
C ALA A 444 14.03 -21.14 -4.28
N LEU A 445 13.97 -22.32 -4.90
CA LEU A 445 15.07 -22.86 -5.72
C LEU A 445 15.41 -21.95 -6.90
N TYR A 446 14.42 -21.58 -7.71
CA TYR A 446 14.64 -20.69 -8.86
C TYR A 446 15.03 -19.27 -8.44
N THR A 447 14.60 -18.81 -7.26
CA THR A 447 15.07 -17.55 -6.68
C THR A 447 16.57 -17.62 -6.36
N ALA A 448 17.03 -18.72 -5.76
CA ALA A 448 18.44 -18.95 -5.47
C ALA A 448 19.27 -19.07 -6.76
N GLU A 449 18.78 -19.83 -7.76
CA GLU A 449 19.41 -19.95 -9.08
C GLU A 449 19.57 -18.58 -9.76
N MET A 450 18.51 -17.76 -9.77
CA MET A 450 18.53 -16.41 -10.33
C MET A 450 19.56 -15.51 -9.63
N GLN A 451 19.64 -15.57 -8.31
CA GLN A 451 20.57 -14.73 -7.53
C GLN A 451 22.03 -15.13 -7.73
N LEU A 452 22.33 -16.43 -7.81
CA LEU A 452 23.68 -16.93 -8.13
C LEU A 452 24.05 -16.63 -9.59
N ALA A 453 23.13 -16.83 -10.54
CA ALA A 453 23.37 -16.43 -11.93
C ALA A 453 23.70 -14.94 -12.04
N ARG A 454 23.03 -14.09 -11.26
CA ARG A 454 23.30 -12.66 -11.19
C ARG A 454 24.68 -12.34 -10.62
N SER A 455 25.15 -13.04 -9.58
CA SER A 455 26.50 -12.82 -9.03
C SER A 455 27.62 -13.21 -9.99
N HIS A 456 27.37 -14.19 -10.87
CA HIS A 456 28.30 -14.61 -11.92
C HIS A 456 28.10 -13.90 -13.26
N SER A 457 27.20 -12.91 -13.34
CA SER A 457 26.87 -12.18 -14.57
C SER A 457 26.34 -13.07 -15.72
N SER A 458 25.75 -14.22 -15.39
CA SER A 458 25.12 -15.14 -16.35
C SER A 458 23.71 -14.67 -16.70
N TRP A 459 23.60 -13.59 -17.48
CA TRP A 459 22.35 -12.87 -17.72
C TRP A 459 21.23 -13.70 -18.39
N VAL A 460 21.57 -14.66 -19.25
CA VAL A 460 20.59 -15.57 -19.88
C VAL A 460 19.92 -16.45 -18.82
N GLN A 461 20.70 -17.02 -17.90
CA GLN A 461 20.17 -17.84 -16.81
C GLN A 461 19.32 -17.02 -15.82
N VAL A 462 19.63 -15.73 -15.62
CA VAL A 462 18.77 -14.82 -14.84
C VAL A 462 17.39 -14.68 -15.50
N VAL A 463 17.35 -14.53 -16.82
CA VAL A 463 16.08 -14.47 -17.58
C VAL A 463 15.30 -15.76 -17.46
N GLU A 464 15.94 -16.91 -17.70
CA GLU A 464 15.29 -18.24 -17.62
C GLU A 464 14.72 -18.52 -16.23
N ALA A 465 15.50 -18.26 -15.18
CA ALA A 465 15.04 -18.47 -13.80
C ALA A 465 13.85 -17.54 -13.47
N ALA A 466 13.91 -16.26 -13.85
CA ALA A 466 12.81 -15.32 -13.61
C ALA A 466 11.52 -15.69 -14.38
N GLU A 467 11.64 -16.25 -15.58
CA GLU A 467 10.49 -16.79 -16.32
C GLU A 467 9.88 -18.02 -15.64
N MET A 468 10.71 -18.92 -15.10
CA MET A 468 10.23 -20.06 -14.32
C MET A 468 9.48 -19.60 -13.07
N LEU A 469 9.98 -18.57 -12.38
CA LEU A 469 9.27 -17.95 -11.25
C LEU A 469 7.90 -17.39 -11.65
N LEU A 470 7.80 -16.71 -12.81
CA LEU A 470 6.51 -16.23 -13.34
C LEU A 470 5.55 -17.38 -13.69
N LYS A 471 6.07 -18.49 -14.24
CA LYS A 471 5.26 -19.68 -14.54
C LYS A 471 4.70 -20.31 -13.28
N ILE A 472 5.52 -20.47 -12.23
CA ILE A 472 5.08 -20.97 -10.92
C ILE A 472 4.02 -20.03 -10.34
N TRP A 473 4.28 -18.72 -10.31
CA TRP A 473 3.32 -17.72 -9.83
C TRP A 473 1.96 -17.81 -10.51
N THR A 474 1.96 -17.96 -11.84
CA THR A 474 0.75 -18.10 -12.65
C THR A 474 0.03 -19.43 -12.37
N ARG A 475 0.79 -20.54 -12.26
CA ARG A 475 0.25 -21.87 -11.93
C ARG A 475 -0.47 -21.88 -10.58
N CYS A 476 0.06 -21.16 -9.60
CA CYS A 476 -0.57 -21.00 -8.28
C CYS A 476 -1.81 -20.07 -8.28
N GLY A 477 -2.22 -19.53 -9.44
CA GLY A 477 -3.38 -18.64 -9.58
C GLY A 477 -3.21 -17.28 -8.88
N LEU A 478 -1.97 -16.82 -8.71
CA LEU A 478 -1.66 -15.57 -8.01
C LEU A 478 -1.88 -14.32 -8.88
N PRO A 479 -2.07 -13.13 -8.26
CA PRO A 479 -2.41 -11.91 -9.00
C PRO A 479 -1.35 -11.52 -10.05
N GLU A 480 -1.80 -11.20 -11.26
CA GLU A 480 -0.93 -10.75 -12.36
C GLU A 480 -0.32 -9.37 -12.07
N TYR A 481 -1.09 -8.48 -11.45
CA TYR A 481 -0.67 -7.16 -11.01
C TYR A 481 -0.24 -7.22 -9.55
N TYR A 482 1.05 -7.43 -9.29
CA TYR A 482 1.58 -7.52 -7.93
C TYR A 482 3.05 -7.12 -7.88
N HIS A 483 3.57 -6.78 -6.69
CA HIS A 483 4.97 -6.38 -6.54
C HIS A 483 5.95 -7.48 -6.98
N THR A 484 5.59 -8.76 -6.76
CA THR A 484 6.42 -9.90 -7.19
C THR A 484 6.51 -9.99 -8.71
N THR A 485 5.39 -9.88 -9.44
CA THR A 485 5.39 -9.95 -10.90
C THR A 485 6.10 -8.75 -11.52
N GLU A 486 5.94 -7.57 -10.94
CA GLU A 486 6.69 -6.37 -11.33
C GLU A 486 8.20 -6.58 -11.16
N THR A 487 8.62 -7.11 -9.99
CA THR A 487 10.02 -7.40 -9.68
C THR A 487 10.62 -8.38 -10.67
N LEU A 488 9.91 -9.47 -10.99
CA LEU A 488 10.37 -10.49 -11.93
C LEU A 488 10.49 -9.92 -13.35
N HIS A 489 9.50 -9.17 -13.83
CA HIS A 489 9.60 -8.50 -15.12
C HIS A 489 10.73 -7.46 -15.17
N LEU A 490 11.01 -6.75 -14.07
CA LEU A 490 12.15 -5.84 -13.97
C LEU A 490 13.49 -6.60 -14.02
N GLN A 491 13.61 -7.75 -13.35
CA GLN A 491 14.82 -8.59 -13.46
C GLN A 491 15.02 -9.09 -14.89
N ILE A 492 13.96 -9.58 -15.54
CA ILE A 492 14.02 -10.02 -16.95
C ILE A 492 14.44 -8.87 -17.85
N TRP A 493 13.83 -7.69 -17.70
CA TRP A 493 14.17 -6.53 -18.52
C TRP A 493 15.64 -6.15 -18.41
N LEU A 494 16.16 -6.03 -17.18
CA LEU A 494 17.55 -5.62 -16.93
C LEU A 494 18.55 -6.69 -17.40
N ALA A 495 18.25 -7.97 -17.16
CA ALA A 495 19.11 -9.08 -17.57
C ALA A 495 19.09 -9.28 -19.10
N ALA A 496 17.92 -9.26 -19.73
CA ALA A 496 17.76 -9.36 -21.19
C ALA A 496 18.53 -8.25 -21.91
N LYS A 497 18.51 -7.01 -21.39
CA LYS A 497 19.31 -5.91 -21.93
C LYS A 497 20.81 -6.19 -21.88
N ARG A 498 21.31 -6.81 -20.81
CA ARG A 498 22.73 -7.19 -20.68
C ARG A 498 23.11 -8.42 -21.50
N ALA A 499 22.15 -9.30 -21.78
CA ALA A 499 22.31 -10.48 -22.61
C ALA A 499 22.16 -10.20 -24.13
N GLY A 500 21.79 -8.98 -24.54
CA GLY A 500 21.51 -8.65 -25.94
C GLY A 500 20.15 -9.15 -26.45
N MET A 501 19.24 -9.58 -25.57
CA MET A 501 17.91 -10.10 -25.91
C MET A 501 16.89 -8.96 -26.06
N VAL A 502 16.97 -8.23 -27.18
CA VAL A 502 16.25 -6.94 -27.38
C VAL A 502 14.72 -7.08 -27.25
N GLU A 503 14.10 -8.03 -27.94
CA GLU A 503 12.65 -8.23 -27.92
C GLU A 503 12.14 -8.56 -26.50
N LYS A 504 12.86 -9.45 -25.80
CA LYS A 504 12.53 -9.83 -24.42
C LYS A 504 12.61 -8.65 -23.46
N ALA A 505 13.64 -7.81 -23.63
CA ALA A 505 13.82 -6.61 -22.85
C ALA A 505 12.67 -5.61 -23.06
N GLN A 506 12.24 -5.40 -24.31
CA GLN A 506 11.12 -4.51 -24.65
C GLN A 506 9.79 -5.02 -24.07
N THR A 507 9.47 -6.30 -24.30
CA THR A 507 8.24 -6.92 -23.78
C THR A 507 8.17 -6.83 -22.25
N SER A 508 9.28 -7.10 -21.56
CA SER A 508 9.30 -7.04 -20.09
C SER A 508 9.24 -5.59 -19.57
N ALA A 509 9.85 -4.63 -20.27
CA ALA A 509 9.73 -3.22 -19.94
C ALA A 509 8.29 -2.71 -20.09
N HIS A 510 7.57 -3.12 -21.15
CA HIS A 510 6.15 -2.81 -21.31
C HIS A 510 5.32 -3.39 -20.16
N ARG A 511 5.58 -4.63 -19.76
CA ARG A 511 4.87 -5.26 -18.63
C ARG A 511 5.12 -4.54 -17.31
N VAL A 512 6.36 -4.11 -17.03
CA VAL A 512 6.64 -3.26 -15.86
C VAL A 512 5.88 -1.94 -15.94
N ALA A 513 5.87 -1.29 -17.10
CA ALA A 513 5.14 -0.05 -17.30
C ALA A 513 3.62 -0.24 -17.10
N ASP A 514 3.06 -1.33 -17.61
CA ASP A 514 1.65 -1.69 -17.47
C ASP A 514 1.27 -1.97 -16.01
N ILE A 515 2.09 -2.71 -15.26
CA ILE A 515 1.86 -2.94 -13.82
C ILE A 515 1.96 -1.63 -13.04
N ARG A 516 2.88 -0.75 -13.44
CA ARG A 516 3.07 0.58 -12.85
C ARG A 516 2.06 1.62 -13.32
N LYS A 517 1.13 1.31 -14.23
CA LYS A 517 0.09 2.26 -14.65
C LYS A 517 -0.76 2.61 -13.43
N GLN A 518 -0.32 3.64 -12.72
CA GLN A 518 -1.18 4.52 -11.95
C GLN A 518 -2.28 5.00 -12.91
N PRO A 519 -3.51 5.25 -12.42
CA PRO A 519 -4.54 5.84 -13.25
C PRO A 519 -3.90 7.05 -13.93
N ASP A 520 -3.89 7.03 -15.26
CA ASP A 520 -3.41 8.14 -16.07
C ASP A 520 -4.07 9.37 -15.48
N THR A 521 -3.28 10.26 -14.87
CA THR A 521 -3.83 11.47 -14.25
C THR A 521 -4.45 12.39 -15.31
N GLY A 522 -4.38 12.00 -16.60
CA GLY A 522 -4.84 12.77 -17.74
C GLY A 522 -3.92 13.95 -18.03
N LEU A 523 -2.87 14.14 -17.23
CA LEU A 523 -1.97 15.30 -17.30
C LEU A 523 -0.95 15.08 -18.42
N LYS A 524 -0.97 15.95 -19.44
CA LYS A 524 -0.11 15.86 -20.63
C LYS A 524 0.67 17.17 -20.84
N GLY A 525 1.98 17.12 -20.64
CA GLY A 525 2.85 18.27 -20.92
C GLY A 525 3.13 19.09 -19.67
N VAL A 526 2.78 20.37 -19.66
CA VAL A 526 3.12 21.29 -18.56
C VAL A 526 2.40 20.96 -17.27
N GLU A 527 1.20 20.36 -17.29
CA GLU A 527 0.53 19.93 -16.05
C GLU A 527 1.23 18.73 -15.44
N ARG A 528 1.81 17.84 -16.25
CA ARG A 528 2.70 16.77 -15.76
C ARG A 528 4.00 17.37 -15.23
N ALA A 529 4.55 18.40 -15.87
CA ALA A 529 5.77 19.07 -15.41
C ALA A 529 5.55 19.86 -14.11
N LEU A 530 4.44 20.59 -13.98
CA LEU A 530 3.99 21.29 -12.77
C LEU A 530 3.63 20.31 -11.67
N ALA A 531 2.91 19.22 -11.95
CA ALA A 531 2.65 18.18 -10.97
C ALA A 531 3.94 17.49 -10.52
N ILE A 532 4.87 17.17 -11.42
CA ILE A 532 6.19 16.61 -11.08
C ILE A 532 7.00 17.61 -10.24
N ARG A 533 6.99 18.90 -10.58
CA ARG A 533 7.76 19.93 -9.88
C ARG A 533 7.13 20.28 -8.53
N ALA A 534 5.81 20.45 -8.44
CA ALA A 534 5.04 20.57 -7.20
C ALA A 534 5.22 19.34 -6.29
N SER A 535 5.34 18.15 -6.87
CA SER A 535 5.67 16.92 -6.14
C SER A 535 7.12 16.88 -5.61
N ASN A 536 7.99 17.77 -6.10
CA ASN A 536 9.38 17.92 -5.66
C ASN A 536 9.58 19.08 -4.67
N VAL A 537 8.64 20.03 -4.56
CA VAL A 537 8.69 21.18 -3.60
C VAL A 537 7.65 21.10 -2.47
N GLY A 538 6.92 20.00 -2.31
CA GLY A 538 6.16 19.74 -1.08
C GLY A 538 4.78 20.41 -0.97
N GLY A 539 4.11 20.67 -2.09
CA GLY A 539 2.73 21.20 -2.08
C GLY A 539 1.75 20.27 -1.34
N LEU A 540 0.93 20.84 -0.46
CA LEU A 540 -0.09 20.11 0.31
C LEU A 540 -1.26 19.69 -0.62
N GLY A 541 -1.81 18.49 -0.42
CA GLY A 541 -3.20 18.07 -0.70
C GLY A 541 -3.74 18.00 -2.16
N CYS A 542 -4.51 16.94 -2.45
CA CYS A 542 -5.42 16.87 -3.61
C CYS A 542 -6.70 17.69 -3.33
N SER A 543 -7.08 18.60 -4.24
CA SER A 543 -8.31 19.41 -4.21
C SER A 543 -8.98 19.34 -5.60
N PRO A 544 -10.32 19.49 -5.75
CA PRO A 544 -11.03 19.11 -6.97
C PRO A 544 -10.76 20.08 -8.13
N VAL A 545 -10.05 19.59 -9.14
CA VAL A 545 -9.92 20.20 -10.47
C VAL A 545 -10.99 19.55 -11.37
N TYR A 546 -11.94 20.32 -11.93
CA TYR A 546 -13.03 19.74 -12.75
C TYR A 546 -12.65 19.57 -14.23
N ILE A 547 -12.89 18.36 -14.76
CA ILE A 547 -12.88 17.90 -16.18
C ILE A 547 -14.25 17.17 -16.39
N TYR A 548 -15.00 17.16 -17.52
CA TYR A 548 -14.81 16.49 -18.82
C TYR A 548 -15.90 16.84 -19.86
N GLY A 549 -15.50 16.80 -21.14
CA GLY A 549 -16.32 16.36 -22.27
C GLY A 549 -15.40 15.72 -23.33
N ASN A 550 -15.50 14.40 -23.50
CA ASN A 550 -14.89 13.65 -24.60
C ASN A 550 -15.75 13.92 -25.84
N ASP A 551 -15.17 14.29 -26.98
CA ASP A 551 -15.79 13.94 -28.26
C ASP A 551 -14.78 13.87 -29.40
N ALA A 552 -14.66 12.65 -29.93
CA ALA A 552 -14.69 12.39 -31.37
C ALA A 552 -15.16 10.94 -31.57
N ASN A 553 -16.47 10.72 -31.37
CA ASN A 553 -17.41 10.26 -32.41
C ASN A 553 -18.65 9.56 -31.82
N ASP A 554 -19.76 10.29 -31.92
CA ASP A 554 -21.17 9.88 -32.10
C ASP A 554 -21.91 9.11 -30.99
N VAL A 555 -23.16 9.40 -30.62
CA VAL A 555 -24.16 10.41 -31.03
C VAL A 555 -25.30 10.39 -29.98
N LYS A 556 -25.80 11.59 -29.64
CA LYS A 556 -27.12 11.95 -29.05
C LYS A 556 -27.48 11.56 -27.61
N GLN A 557 -27.51 12.64 -26.79
CA GLN A 557 -28.47 13.01 -25.72
C GLN A 557 -28.44 12.19 -24.41
N GLN A 558 -28.39 12.76 -23.20
CA GLN A 558 -28.35 14.13 -22.67
C GLN A 558 -27.90 13.98 -21.19
N GLY A 559 -26.97 14.82 -20.69
CA GLY A 559 -26.60 14.88 -19.26
C GLY A 559 -25.11 14.91 -18.91
N GLY A 560 -24.20 15.26 -19.85
CA GLY A 560 -22.78 15.48 -19.55
C GLY A 560 -22.37 16.91 -19.88
N GLU A 561 -22.08 17.73 -18.86
CA GLU A 561 -21.35 18.99 -19.02
C GLU A 561 -20.51 19.26 -17.75
N ARG A 562 -19.18 19.23 -17.90
CA ARG A 562 -18.23 19.88 -16.97
C ARG A 562 -17.05 20.47 -17.75
N THR A 563 -16.84 21.80 -17.60
CA THR A 563 -15.63 22.58 -17.95
C THR A 563 -15.75 23.93 -17.20
N LYS A 564 -14.74 24.70 -16.76
CA LYS A 564 -13.28 24.81 -17.01
C LYS A 564 -12.45 24.80 -15.72
N MET A 565 -11.19 24.37 -15.88
CA MET A 565 -10.11 24.34 -14.89
C MET A 565 -9.46 25.73 -14.72
N ALA A 566 -9.67 26.39 -13.59
CA ALA A 566 -8.79 27.46 -13.13
C ALA A 566 -8.29 27.09 -11.73
N LEU A 567 -6.98 27.12 -11.52
CA LEU A 567 -6.44 27.19 -10.16
C LEU A 567 -6.82 28.56 -9.63
N ASN A 568 -7.68 28.61 -8.61
CA ASN A 568 -8.02 29.89 -8.00
C ASN A 568 -6.81 30.46 -7.24
N SER A 569 -6.92 31.72 -6.87
CA SER A 569 -5.93 32.52 -6.15
C SER A 569 -5.39 31.83 -4.89
N TYR A 570 -6.29 31.16 -4.15
CA TYR A 570 -5.94 30.44 -2.93
C TYR A 570 -5.14 29.16 -3.23
N GLU A 571 -5.51 28.42 -4.28
CA GLU A 571 -4.83 27.19 -4.67
C GLU A 571 -3.41 27.41 -5.20
N LEU A 572 -3.18 28.49 -5.95
CA LEU A 572 -1.83 28.86 -6.42
C LEU A 572 -0.89 29.11 -5.23
N VAL A 573 -1.35 29.92 -4.27
CA VAL A 573 -0.62 30.23 -3.03
C VAL A 573 -0.38 28.96 -2.21
N ARG A 574 -1.40 28.10 -2.06
CA ARG A 574 -1.31 26.81 -1.36
C ARG A 574 -0.31 25.85 -1.98
N LEU A 575 -0.17 25.88 -3.31
CA LEU A 575 0.79 25.07 -4.06
C LEU A 575 2.20 25.68 -4.09
N GLY A 576 2.39 26.84 -3.44
CA GLY A 576 3.68 27.53 -3.36
C GLY A 576 4.02 28.30 -4.63
N TYR A 577 3.01 28.86 -5.32
CA TYR A 577 3.18 29.65 -6.54
C TYR A 577 2.52 31.03 -6.43
N VAL A 578 3.12 32.04 -7.07
CA VAL A 578 2.56 33.38 -7.30
C VAL A 578 2.58 33.74 -8.77
N VAL A 579 1.64 34.60 -9.19
CA VAL A 579 1.77 35.30 -10.47
C VAL A 579 2.58 36.56 -10.25
N PHE A 580 3.63 36.74 -11.03
CA PHE A 580 4.57 37.87 -10.98
C PHE A 580 4.42 38.74 -12.23
N GLY A 581 4.16 40.04 -12.01
CA GLY A 581 3.95 41.05 -13.04
C GLY A 581 2.77 40.79 -13.97
N GLY A 582 1.82 39.92 -13.57
CA GLY A 582 0.75 39.42 -14.45
C GLY A 582 1.23 38.55 -15.62
N GLN A 583 2.54 38.36 -15.78
CA GLN A 583 3.17 37.78 -16.97
C GLN A 583 3.78 36.41 -16.73
N PHE A 584 4.17 36.09 -15.50
CA PHE A 584 4.87 34.85 -15.18
C PHE A 584 4.28 34.18 -13.94
N LEU A 585 4.25 32.85 -13.93
CA LEU A 585 4.05 32.06 -12.72
C LEU A 585 5.42 31.67 -12.16
N LEU A 586 5.61 31.88 -10.86
CA LEU A 586 6.85 31.64 -10.11
C LEU A 586 6.57 30.80 -8.86
N THR A 587 7.55 30.03 -8.39
CA THR A 587 7.48 29.42 -7.05
C THR A 587 7.74 30.47 -5.97
N PHE A 588 7.25 30.24 -4.74
CA PHE A 588 7.56 31.07 -3.58
C PHE A 588 9.06 31.19 -3.37
N ASP A 589 9.81 30.09 -3.45
CA ASP A 589 11.28 30.15 -3.34
C ASP A 589 11.93 31.06 -4.40
N ALA A 590 11.41 31.06 -5.63
CA ALA A 590 11.95 31.90 -6.70
C ALA A 590 11.57 33.37 -6.49
N TRP A 591 10.35 33.63 -6.00
CA TRP A 591 9.91 34.96 -5.60
C TRP A 591 10.70 35.47 -4.40
N ASP A 592 10.88 34.68 -3.34
CA ASP A 592 11.68 35.02 -2.16
C ASP A 592 13.12 35.37 -2.56
N ILE A 593 13.72 34.61 -3.48
CA ILE A 593 15.04 34.94 -4.02
C ILE A 593 15.00 36.29 -4.75
N ILE A 594 14.02 36.55 -5.62
CA ILE A 594 13.85 37.84 -6.32
C ILE A 594 13.68 38.99 -5.31
N MET A 595 12.86 38.81 -4.28
CA MET A 595 12.59 39.78 -3.21
C MET A 595 13.86 40.14 -2.43
N ILE A 596 14.58 39.13 -1.92
CA ILE A 596 15.79 39.34 -1.11
C ILE A 596 16.89 40.00 -1.95
N THR A 597 16.88 39.76 -3.26
CA THR A 597 17.88 40.31 -4.19
C THR A 597 17.44 41.62 -4.87
N ALA A 598 16.20 42.07 -4.69
CA ALA A 598 15.61 43.27 -5.32
C ALA A 598 16.38 44.57 -5.05
N ALA A 599 16.85 44.78 -3.82
CA ALA A 599 17.63 45.96 -3.45
C ALA A 599 19.07 45.95 -4.01
N PRO A 600 19.84 44.84 -3.93
CA PRO A 600 21.18 44.77 -4.51
C PRO A 600 21.23 44.52 -6.03
N HIS A 601 20.11 44.21 -6.70
CA HIS A 601 20.04 43.97 -8.16
C HIS A 601 20.60 45.10 -9.02
N ARG A 602 20.59 46.34 -8.50
CA ARG A 602 21.15 47.51 -9.19
C ARG A 602 22.64 47.76 -8.92
N VAL A 603 23.26 46.99 -8.03
CA VAL A 603 24.61 47.23 -7.50
C VAL A 603 25.52 45.98 -7.59
N HIS A 604 24.96 44.77 -7.64
CA HIS A 604 25.71 43.51 -7.69
C HIS A 604 25.29 42.59 -8.83
N HIS A 605 26.29 42.03 -9.52
CA HIS A 605 26.16 41.04 -10.57
C HIS A 605 25.77 39.66 -9.99
N LEU A 606 24.47 39.33 -9.96
CA LEU A 606 23.93 38.07 -9.41
C LEU A 606 23.90 36.93 -10.43
N TRP A 607 25.01 36.75 -11.17
CA TRP A 607 25.11 35.92 -12.37
C TRP A 607 24.88 34.41 -12.16
N ASN A 608 24.92 33.96 -10.90
CA ASN A 608 24.82 32.54 -10.54
C ASN A 608 23.40 32.10 -10.17
N TYR A 609 22.47 33.03 -9.97
CA TYR A 609 21.10 32.70 -9.56
C TYR A 609 20.16 32.66 -10.77
N ARG A 610 19.46 31.53 -10.91
CA ARG A 610 18.52 31.28 -12.00
C ARG A 610 17.15 30.97 -11.43
N VAL A 611 16.14 31.57 -12.02
CA VAL A 611 14.74 31.29 -11.73
C VAL A 611 14.08 30.64 -12.93
N VAL A 612 13.04 29.85 -12.67
CA VAL A 612 12.23 29.26 -13.72
C VAL A 612 10.89 29.96 -13.76
N LEU A 613 10.62 30.62 -14.88
CA LEU A 613 9.39 31.34 -15.16
C LEU A 613 8.48 30.46 -16.02
N PHE A 614 7.20 30.43 -15.71
CA PHE A 614 6.20 29.91 -16.64
C PHE A 614 5.42 31.09 -17.23
N PRO A 615 5.54 31.40 -18.53
CA PRO A 615 4.87 32.54 -19.12
C PRO A 615 3.35 32.37 -19.07
N LEU A 616 2.63 33.43 -18.74
CA LEU A 616 1.18 33.48 -18.78
C LEU A 616 0.73 34.12 -20.10
N ARG A 617 -0.32 33.56 -20.71
CA ARG A 617 -0.95 34.08 -21.93
C ARG A 617 -2.45 34.25 -21.68
N GLU A 618 -3.00 35.38 -22.08
CA GLU A 618 -4.45 35.58 -21.95
C GLU A 618 -5.20 34.73 -22.98
N ARG A 619 -6.15 33.92 -22.52
CA ARG A 619 -6.98 33.06 -23.38
C ARG A 619 -8.37 32.88 -22.77
N ASP A 620 -9.39 33.30 -23.50
CA ASP A 620 -10.81 33.28 -23.08
C ASP A 620 -11.09 34.04 -21.77
N GLY A 621 -10.41 35.16 -21.51
CA GLY A 621 -10.58 35.95 -20.28
C GLY A 621 -9.93 35.36 -19.01
N PHE A 622 -9.06 34.35 -19.16
CA PHE A 622 -8.25 33.79 -18.08
C PHE A 622 -6.76 33.81 -18.46
N ALA A 623 -5.88 33.95 -17.47
CA ALA A 623 -4.44 33.77 -17.65
C ALA A 623 -4.11 32.28 -17.79
N ALA A 624 -3.49 31.85 -18.89
CA ALA A 624 -3.15 30.46 -19.17
C ALA A 624 -1.63 30.22 -19.11
N VAL A 625 -1.19 29.11 -18.50
CA VAL A 625 0.24 28.79 -18.40
C VAL A 625 0.78 28.29 -19.75
N GLY A 626 1.89 28.87 -20.20
CA GLY A 626 2.59 28.45 -21.40
C GLY A 626 3.22 27.06 -21.26
N ASP A 627 3.25 26.34 -22.37
CA ASP A 627 3.74 24.96 -22.50
C ASP A 627 5.27 24.80 -22.38
N LYS A 628 6.00 25.92 -22.35
CA LYS A 628 7.47 25.93 -22.31
C LYS A 628 7.96 26.81 -21.16
N PRO A 629 8.49 26.21 -20.07
CA PRO A 629 9.11 27.00 -19.01
C PRO A 629 10.39 27.67 -19.52
N ILE A 630 10.63 28.85 -19.02
CA ILE A 630 11.80 29.67 -19.33
C ILE A 630 12.71 29.64 -18.12
N VAL A 631 13.96 29.21 -18.29
CA VAL A 631 14.98 29.40 -17.25
C VAL A 631 15.71 30.69 -17.58
N CYS A 632 15.66 31.67 -16.69
CA CYS A 632 16.37 32.93 -16.86
C CYS A 632 17.23 33.23 -15.63
N ARG A 633 18.20 34.13 -15.81
CA ARG A 633 18.94 34.69 -14.69
C ARG A 633 18.06 35.73 -13.98
N LEU A 634 18.40 36.07 -12.74
CA LEU A 634 17.67 37.10 -12.02
C LEU A 634 17.84 38.50 -12.64
N ASP A 635 18.97 38.77 -13.28
CA ASP A 635 19.28 40.01 -14.00
C ASP A 635 18.86 39.96 -15.48
N ASP A 636 17.93 39.08 -15.83
CA ASP A 636 17.42 38.98 -17.18
C ASP A 636 16.48 40.15 -17.48
N ALA A 637 16.68 40.82 -18.62
CA ALA A 637 15.94 42.02 -19.03
C ALA A 637 14.41 41.83 -19.07
N ARG A 638 13.91 40.59 -19.07
CA ARG A 638 12.49 40.26 -18.97
C ARG A 638 11.90 40.48 -17.57
N LEU A 639 12.72 40.48 -16.53
CA LEU A 639 12.31 40.71 -15.14
C LEU A 639 12.47 42.18 -14.72
N ASP A 640 13.40 42.92 -15.33
CA ASP A 640 13.66 44.34 -15.08
C ASP A 640 12.43 45.27 -15.07
N PRO A 641 11.44 45.13 -15.99
CA PRO A 641 10.28 46.02 -16.00
C PRO A 641 9.21 45.65 -14.96
N ILE A 642 9.33 44.51 -14.27
CA ILE A 642 8.33 44.03 -13.31
C ILE A 642 8.77 44.41 -11.88
N PRO A 643 8.03 45.26 -11.16
CA PRO A 643 8.33 45.55 -9.76
C PRO A 643 8.28 44.27 -8.93
N PHE A 644 9.24 44.08 -8.02
CA PHE A 644 9.32 42.85 -7.21
C PHE A 644 8.05 42.58 -6.36
N TRP A 645 7.32 43.63 -6.02
CA TRP A 645 6.08 43.59 -5.25
C TRP A 645 4.82 43.41 -6.11
N ASP A 646 4.95 43.39 -7.44
CA ASP A 646 3.84 43.19 -8.36
C ASP A 646 3.50 41.70 -8.46
N ILE A 647 2.84 41.21 -7.40
CA ILE A 647 2.35 39.84 -7.30
C ILE A 647 0.83 39.81 -7.23
N ALA A 648 0.23 38.87 -7.97
CA ALA A 648 -1.20 38.66 -7.99
C ALA A 648 -1.55 37.22 -7.63
N ALA A 649 -2.59 37.07 -6.81
CA ALA A 649 -3.31 35.84 -6.69
C ALA A 649 -4.50 35.93 -7.66
N GLN A 650 -4.24 35.77 -8.96
CA GLN A 650 -5.29 35.71 -9.98
C GLN A 650 -5.56 34.25 -10.38
N PRO A 651 -6.78 33.88 -10.76
CA PRO A 651 -7.06 32.54 -11.25
C PRO A 651 -6.26 32.25 -12.52
N VAL A 652 -5.55 31.12 -12.53
CA VAL A 652 -4.75 30.69 -13.69
C VAL A 652 -5.35 29.41 -14.26
N LYS A 653 -5.66 29.45 -15.55
CA LYS A 653 -6.10 28.30 -16.32
C LYS A 653 -4.87 27.44 -16.64
N CYS A 654 -4.87 26.20 -16.15
CA CYS A 654 -3.85 25.22 -16.52
C CYS A 654 -4.14 24.66 -17.90
#